data_AF-A0A1I0MHF8-F1
#
_entry.id   AF-A0A1I0MHF8-F1
#
_cell.length_a   1.000
_cell.length_b   1.000
_cell.length_c   1.000
_cell.angle_alpha   90.00
_cell.angle_beta   90.00
_cell.angle_gamma   90.00
#
_symmetry.space_group_name_H-M   'P 1'
#
loop_
_entity.id
_entity.type
_entity.pdbx_description
1 polymer ?
#
loop_
_entity_poly.entity_id
_entity_poly.type
_entity_poly.pdbx_seq_one_letter_code
_entity_poly.pdbx_strand_id
1 'polypeptide(L)'
;MPLLPNTIPDVTSFNGLVNGICFAYYYFCTLKDLTLRGKLLIAVYLTSLFTVWNIDIPKRAFRHYEKGDLDKAREDLDKAVKKDTLNPAAYALYAQLFSDSTYTAYNVDTAYWAVTKSISQLKLISDPKDLEDLKEYKTDSVSLEAQKDRIDALKFEEVKAIHTIDKYNVFINRHTDANQVPQAIDLRDHIAFEDAQRINLWQSYESFMEEYPEAKDYPLADSLHKKLLYEDLTADKTLDSYIDFLEEYPQSPYRDEIEVEIFNATTGVNTIESYVQFLNRYPSTALADKIANRVYHLYKEQYGSETFFEHFSIGSQMDSLANSASLEAGFWVPKFESGRYSLIDAKGEVKVITFFKELPQSYLCEPILTDFVYGRINGHSRIQGRNGRTIYEDEFTSAEDVGYGLVVIQKAEGQILIHKSGEVIIEAPQDEITVLSNSFIRTYDNGFYGLTTVNGVPYFENEFSQIDTLQSYLWLEKEEGIALVHPEQLHAILLGKDEPLAFEYTDIDLLPNGRIWAEKNGEEGILDLNFNEVIPFQKREIYDRAYGWKFQGPNGTEVWHDAFPELKGQLFDAVKDNDRWLAVSKDSSWTLYNQLANVKPQQFDSLHLMGENMVMATRNDSTWAVFKNGKQVLMTKEWTPSLLVPQSYIKTGEQANHDFFMLSNFKNYRKIYNDNGKEILAATYKEVTALDPDMLRLQKTNAALVDSLGVFLLDFVYDGMGSNENGYVSILDAGKVGVINPAKRILIKPNYTKLIEPYTDTVLVAEKANFKGFINKQNKQLSGFDFDEVRYWNDTLAMVRIEDEWILHNIGLETAQYEGMLDYTLTKANDTEKVMLVTTENGQGIYSDVRGEIIEPTYDVIKVLGTEAESLYFAVKIVEEANIYVIIYFDGNGNKLFTQSLSQDEYFQIACPS
;
A
#
# COMPACT_ATOMS: atom_id res chain seq x y z
N MET A 1 -7.52 14.36 32.45
CA MET A 1 -8.14 14.95 33.66
C MET A 1 -8.72 13.83 34.52
N PRO A 2 -8.33 13.70 35.80
CA PRO A 2 -8.93 12.73 36.73
C PRO A 2 -9.85 13.41 37.77
N LEU A 3 -10.81 12.67 38.36
CA LEU A 3 -11.27 12.83 39.75
C LEU A 3 -12.24 11.69 40.18
N LEU A 4 -11.99 11.14 41.37
CA LEU A 4 -12.87 10.25 42.18
C LEU A 4 -13.81 11.15 43.07
N PRO A 5 -14.50 10.71 44.17
CA PRO A 5 -14.81 9.36 44.72
C PRO A 5 -16.25 9.13 45.30
N ASN A 6 -16.53 7.87 45.69
CA ASN A 6 -17.30 7.35 46.86
C ASN A 6 -18.65 7.94 47.35
N THR A 7 -19.60 7.03 47.69
CA THR A 7 -20.23 6.94 49.05
C THR A 7 -20.91 5.57 49.31
N ILE A 8 -20.91 5.14 50.58
CA ILE A 8 -21.34 3.84 51.18
C ILE A 8 -21.83 4.20 52.61
N PRO A 9 -22.97 3.70 53.19
CA PRO A 9 -23.32 2.29 53.48
C PRO A 9 -24.85 1.96 53.22
N ASP A 10 -25.57 0.96 53.78
CA ASP A 10 -25.34 0.02 54.90
C ASP A 10 -26.10 -1.34 54.84
N VAL A 11 -25.52 -2.27 55.60
CA VAL A 11 -25.77 -3.68 55.97
C VAL A 11 -27.21 -4.25 56.09
N THR A 12 -27.45 -5.48 55.57
CA THR A 12 -27.79 -6.69 56.39
C THR A 12 -27.76 -8.04 55.62
N SER A 13 -26.82 -8.93 56.02
CA SER A 13 -26.89 -10.42 56.08
C SER A 13 -27.71 -11.23 55.04
N PHE A 14 -27.14 -12.20 54.32
CA PHE A 14 -26.62 -13.48 54.86
C PHE A 14 -25.70 -14.20 53.83
N ASN A 15 -24.63 -14.85 54.31
CA ASN A 15 -23.73 -15.89 53.72
C ASN A 15 -23.73 -16.06 52.17
N GLY A 16 -22.62 -15.91 51.42
CA GLY A 16 -21.23 -16.32 51.70
C GLY A 16 -20.93 -17.68 51.02
N LEU A 17 -20.46 -17.72 49.76
CA LEU A 17 -19.04 -17.75 49.32
C LEU A 17 -18.28 -19.02 49.80
N VAL A 18 -17.54 -19.80 48.99
CA VAL A 18 -16.78 -19.52 47.74
C VAL A 18 -16.77 -20.70 46.75
N ASN A 19 -16.76 -20.36 45.44
CA ASN A 19 -16.30 -21.01 44.20
C ASN A 19 -15.77 -22.47 44.14
N GLY A 20 -16.06 -23.12 43.00
CA GLY A 20 -15.32 -24.25 42.43
C GLY A 20 -16.03 -24.81 41.18
N ILE A 21 -15.55 -24.49 39.97
CA ILE A 21 -16.15 -24.87 38.68
C ILE A 21 -15.67 -26.28 38.26
N CYS A 22 -16.57 -27.13 37.72
CA CYS A 22 -16.33 -27.92 36.49
C CYS A 22 -17.56 -28.72 36.01
N PHE A 23 -17.45 -29.25 34.79
CA PHE A 23 -18.52 -29.76 33.92
C PHE A 23 -19.05 -31.18 34.26
N ALA A 24 -20.03 -31.61 33.45
CA ALA A 24 -20.89 -32.77 33.64
C ALA A 24 -20.31 -34.12 33.15
N TYR A 25 -20.89 -35.22 33.66
CA TYR A 25 -21.00 -36.58 33.06
C TYR A 25 -19.67 -37.34 32.74
N TYR A 26 -19.54 -38.69 32.77
CA TYR A 26 -20.44 -39.85 32.92
C TYR A 26 -19.73 -41.01 33.70
N TYR A 27 -20.46 -41.77 34.53
CA TYR A 27 -20.33 -43.23 34.83
C TYR A 27 -19.23 -43.97 35.69
N PHE A 28 -19.75 -45.05 36.31
CA PHE A 28 -19.21 -46.33 36.87
C PHE A 28 -18.24 -46.50 38.09
N CYS A 29 -18.71 -47.34 39.04
CA CYS A 29 -17.96 -48.27 39.95
C CYS A 29 -16.95 -47.69 40.99
N THR A 30 -16.72 -48.27 42.18
CA THR A 30 -17.18 -49.51 42.85
C THR A 30 -17.11 -49.39 44.40
N LEU A 31 -17.75 -50.34 45.11
CA LEU A 31 -17.42 -50.91 46.45
C LEU A 31 -16.10 -50.42 47.13
N LYS A 32 -15.97 -50.16 48.45
CA LYS A 32 -16.53 -50.71 49.71
C LYS A 32 -16.04 -49.76 50.86
N ASP A 33 -16.44 -49.77 52.14
CA ASP A 33 -16.48 -50.90 53.09
C ASP A 33 -17.03 -50.50 54.50
N LEU A 34 -17.17 -51.51 55.37
CA LEU A 34 -17.17 -51.45 56.86
C LEU A 34 -18.33 -50.83 57.72
N THR A 35 -19.40 -51.64 57.89
CA THR A 35 -19.83 -52.28 59.18
C THR A 35 -20.42 -51.55 60.43
N LEU A 36 -21.16 -52.35 61.24
CA LEU A 36 -21.67 -52.16 62.64
C LEU A 36 -22.84 -51.16 62.81
N ARG A 37 -23.89 -51.34 63.64
CA ARG A 37 -24.40 -52.33 64.64
C ARG A 37 -25.94 -52.11 64.71
N GLY A 38 -26.83 -53.02 65.12
CA GLY A 38 -26.70 -54.36 65.71
C GLY A 38 -27.99 -54.80 66.45
N LYS A 39 -27.96 -56.02 67.00
CA LYS A 39 -28.88 -56.61 68.01
C LYS A 39 -30.35 -56.90 67.60
N LEU A 40 -30.62 -58.19 67.33
CA LEU A 40 -31.72 -58.89 68.00
C LEU A 40 -31.18 -60.17 68.67
N LEU A 41 -31.82 -60.59 69.76
CA LEU A 41 -31.45 -61.72 70.63
C LEU A 41 -32.50 -62.84 70.55
N ILE A 42 -32.25 -63.96 71.25
CA ILE A 42 -33.04 -65.22 71.33
C ILE A 42 -32.64 -66.19 70.20
N ALA A 43 -31.69 -67.13 70.34
CA ALA A 43 -31.38 -68.14 71.38
C ALA A 43 -32.18 -69.45 71.24
N VAL A 44 -31.52 -70.58 71.60
CA VAL A 44 -32.03 -71.98 71.66
C VAL A 44 -32.12 -72.67 70.27
N TYR A 45 -31.68 -73.92 70.02
CA TYR A 45 -31.15 -75.02 70.86
C TYR A 45 -29.83 -75.59 70.27
N LEU A 46 -28.95 -76.13 71.11
CA LEU A 46 -27.78 -76.91 70.69
C LEU A 46 -28.14 -78.40 70.60
N THR A 47 -27.95 -79.04 69.44
CA THR A 47 -27.75 -80.50 69.35
C THR A 47 -26.59 -80.80 68.40
N SER A 48 -25.60 -81.52 68.91
CA SER A 48 -24.37 -81.85 68.21
C SER A 48 -24.57 -82.97 67.20
N LEU A 49 -24.44 -82.65 65.92
CA LEU A 49 -24.15 -83.59 64.84
C LEU A 49 -22.89 -83.14 64.11
N PHE A 50 -21.73 -83.27 64.79
CA PHE A 50 -20.44 -83.34 64.12
C PHE A 50 -20.35 -84.69 63.37
N THR A 51 -21.10 -84.76 62.27
CA THR A 51 -20.74 -85.63 61.17
C THR A 51 -19.49 -85.01 60.54
N VAL A 52 -18.37 -85.72 60.59
CA VAL A 52 -17.21 -85.39 59.75
C VAL A 52 -17.66 -85.70 58.32
N TRP A 53 -18.05 -84.67 57.57
CA TRP A 53 -18.32 -84.76 56.14
C TRP A 53 -16.98 -84.84 55.40
N ASN A 54 -16.37 -86.03 55.45
CA ASN A 54 -15.26 -86.38 54.58
C ASN A 54 -15.69 -86.17 53.12
N ILE A 55 -14.94 -85.38 52.36
CA ILE A 55 -15.36 -84.95 51.03
C ILE A 55 -15.27 -86.11 50.03
N ASP A 56 -16.36 -86.38 49.29
CA ASP A 56 -16.45 -87.56 48.42
C ASP A 56 -15.74 -87.36 47.08
N ILE A 57 -14.43 -87.56 47.05
CA ILE A 57 -13.64 -87.47 45.82
C ILE A 57 -14.10 -88.54 44.81
N PRO A 58 -14.49 -88.17 43.57
CA PRO A 58 -15.03 -89.12 42.59
C PRO A 58 -13.92 -89.95 41.92
N LYS A 59 -13.22 -90.79 42.70
CA LYS A 59 -12.06 -91.60 42.26
C LYS A 59 -12.34 -92.58 41.12
N ARG A 60 -13.59 -92.75 40.68
CA ARG A 60 -13.94 -93.50 39.44
C ARG A 60 -13.90 -92.60 38.21
N ALA A 61 -14.47 -91.39 38.29
CA ALA A 61 -14.45 -90.42 37.20
C ALA A 61 -13.01 -90.07 36.77
N PHE A 62 -12.12 -89.78 37.74
CA PHE A 62 -10.69 -89.53 37.46
C PHE A 62 -10.05 -90.70 36.69
N ARG A 63 -10.29 -91.95 37.12
CA ARG A 63 -9.78 -93.16 36.44
C ARG A 63 -10.39 -93.43 35.07
N HIS A 64 -11.59 -92.92 34.78
CA HIS A 64 -12.17 -93.00 33.44
C HIS A 64 -11.59 -91.91 32.53
N TYR A 65 -11.38 -90.69 33.04
CA TYR A 65 -10.72 -89.60 32.33
C TYR A 65 -9.26 -89.97 31.96
N GLU A 66 -8.47 -90.48 32.90
CA GLU A 66 -7.10 -90.96 32.67
C GLU A 66 -6.98 -92.08 31.61
N LYS A 67 -8.07 -92.80 31.34
CA LYS A 67 -8.14 -93.87 30.33
C LYS A 67 -8.68 -93.40 28.98
N GLY A 68 -9.02 -92.13 28.83
CA GLY A 68 -9.69 -91.59 27.64
C GLY A 68 -11.16 -92.01 27.49
N ASP A 69 -11.79 -92.56 28.55
CA ASP A 69 -13.18 -93.01 28.55
C ASP A 69 -14.11 -91.86 28.99
N LEU A 70 -14.08 -90.78 28.19
CA LEU A 70 -14.57 -89.44 28.56
C LEU A 70 -16.08 -89.41 28.85
N ASP A 71 -16.89 -90.18 28.11
CA ASP A 71 -18.34 -90.27 28.35
C ASP A 71 -18.67 -90.97 29.68
N LYS A 72 -17.90 -91.99 30.08
CA LYS A 72 -18.08 -92.62 31.41
C LYS A 72 -17.55 -91.74 32.52
N ALA A 73 -16.47 -90.98 32.27
CA ALA A 73 -16.01 -89.95 33.20
C ALA A 73 -17.11 -88.89 33.42
N ARG A 74 -17.77 -88.45 32.35
CA ARG A 74 -18.93 -87.55 32.40
C ARG A 74 -20.09 -88.14 33.22
N GLU A 75 -20.45 -89.40 33.00
CA GLU A 75 -21.56 -90.07 33.70
C GLU A 75 -21.28 -90.24 35.21
N ASP A 76 -20.06 -90.61 35.58
CA ASP A 76 -19.65 -90.74 36.99
C ASP A 76 -19.54 -89.37 37.69
N LEU A 77 -19.12 -88.32 36.97
CA LEU A 77 -19.18 -86.93 37.46
C LEU A 77 -20.61 -86.45 37.74
N ASP A 78 -21.54 -86.79 36.86
CA ASP A 78 -22.96 -86.46 37.00
C ASP A 78 -23.57 -87.10 38.25
N LYS A 79 -23.19 -88.35 38.53
CA LYS A 79 -23.59 -89.07 39.75
C LYS A 79 -22.93 -88.47 40.99
N ALA A 80 -21.65 -88.09 40.92
CA ALA A 80 -20.92 -87.48 42.03
C ALA A 80 -21.56 -86.15 42.47
N VAL A 81 -21.81 -85.24 41.53
CA VAL A 81 -22.42 -83.93 41.82
C VAL A 81 -23.91 -84.01 42.21
N LYS A 82 -24.63 -85.05 41.78
CA LYS A 82 -26.00 -85.34 42.26
C LYS A 82 -26.02 -85.93 43.66
N LYS A 83 -24.96 -86.64 44.07
CA LYS A 83 -24.82 -87.27 45.40
C LYS A 83 -24.34 -86.26 46.44
N ASP A 84 -23.34 -85.45 46.10
CA ASP A 84 -22.78 -84.41 46.93
C ASP A 84 -22.69 -83.09 46.15
N THR A 85 -23.41 -82.08 46.63
CA THR A 85 -23.46 -80.76 45.99
C THR A 85 -22.23 -79.91 46.31
N LEU A 86 -21.45 -80.24 47.33
CA LEU A 86 -20.21 -79.58 47.74
C LEU A 86 -19.00 -80.47 47.40
N ASN A 87 -18.63 -80.52 46.12
CA ASN A 87 -17.63 -81.46 45.61
C ASN A 87 -16.66 -80.75 44.64
N PRO A 88 -15.68 -79.98 45.16
CA PRO A 88 -14.78 -79.22 44.30
C PRO A 88 -13.92 -80.13 43.39
N ALA A 89 -13.56 -81.34 43.81
CA ALA A 89 -12.81 -82.28 42.97
C ALA A 89 -13.62 -82.78 41.77
N ALA A 90 -14.93 -83.00 41.95
CA ALA A 90 -15.82 -83.25 40.82
C ALA A 90 -15.85 -82.05 39.88
N TYR A 91 -16.04 -80.83 40.40
CA TYR A 91 -16.09 -79.62 39.56
C TYR A 91 -14.74 -79.28 38.88
N ALA A 92 -13.60 -79.60 39.49
CA ALA A 92 -12.28 -79.48 38.89
C ALA A 92 -12.10 -80.45 37.70
N LEU A 93 -12.56 -81.69 37.85
CA LEU A 93 -12.53 -82.66 36.75
C LEU A 93 -13.60 -82.37 35.68
N TYR A 94 -14.75 -81.79 36.04
CA TYR A 94 -15.69 -81.20 35.08
C TYR A 94 -14.99 -80.13 34.22
N ALA A 95 -14.30 -79.18 34.86
CA ALA A 95 -13.56 -78.14 34.15
C ALA A 95 -12.49 -78.74 33.22
N GLN A 96 -11.77 -79.77 33.69
CA GLN A 96 -10.76 -80.47 32.91
C GLN A 96 -11.35 -81.21 31.70
N LEU A 97 -12.50 -81.88 31.87
CA LEU A 97 -13.19 -82.62 30.83
C LEU A 97 -13.78 -81.69 29.75
N PHE A 98 -14.44 -80.60 30.16
CA PHE A 98 -15.09 -79.67 29.24
C PHE A 98 -14.11 -78.72 28.51
N SER A 99 -12.86 -78.62 28.98
CA SER A 99 -11.75 -77.93 28.29
C SER A 99 -10.82 -78.89 27.53
N ASP A 100 -11.16 -80.17 27.42
CA ASP A 100 -10.44 -81.16 26.63
C ASP A 100 -10.99 -81.22 25.20
N SER A 101 -10.20 -80.77 24.22
CA SER A 101 -10.59 -80.76 22.80
C SER A 101 -10.89 -82.14 22.21
N THR A 102 -10.55 -83.23 22.91
CA THR A 102 -10.91 -84.60 22.49
C THR A 102 -12.30 -85.02 22.98
N TYR A 103 -12.93 -84.24 23.87
CA TYR A 103 -14.28 -84.49 24.35
C TYR A 103 -15.32 -84.00 23.35
N THR A 104 -16.28 -84.86 23.00
CA THR A 104 -17.33 -84.59 22.00
C THR A 104 -18.27 -83.45 22.39
N ALA A 105 -18.39 -83.15 23.69
CA ALA A 105 -19.12 -82.01 24.22
C ALA A 105 -18.20 -80.93 24.84
N TYR A 106 -16.99 -80.76 24.28
CA TYR A 106 -16.10 -79.63 24.57
C TYR A 106 -16.87 -78.30 24.59
N ASN A 107 -16.76 -77.56 25.68
CA ASN A 107 -17.47 -76.30 25.87
C ASN A 107 -16.78 -75.45 26.94
N VAL A 108 -16.08 -74.40 26.51
CA VAL A 108 -15.25 -73.58 27.41
C VAL A 108 -16.08 -72.81 28.45
N ASP A 109 -17.29 -72.36 28.10
CA ASP A 109 -18.19 -71.71 29.07
C ASP A 109 -18.62 -72.67 30.20
N THR A 110 -18.87 -73.94 29.88
CA THR A 110 -19.18 -74.99 30.87
C THR A 110 -17.96 -75.32 31.72
N ALA A 111 -16.76 -75.34 31.11
CA ALA A 111 -15.50 -75.51 31.85
C ALA A 111 -15.26 -74.35 32.82
N TYR A 112 -15.50 -73.10 32.39
CA TYR A 112 -15.34 -71.90 33.20
C TYR A 112 -16.33 -71.84 34.37
N TRP A 113 -17.60 -72.17 34.13
CA TRP A 113 -18.59 -72.36 35.19
C TRP A 113 -18.13 -73.41 36.21
N ALA A 114 -17.60 -74.54 35.73
CA ALA A 114 -17.16 -75.63 36.60
C ALA A 114 -15.93 -75.25 37.46
N VAL A 115 -14.90 -74.63 36.88
CA VAL A 115 -13.70 -74.24 37.65
C VAL A 115 -14.02 -73.13 38.66
N THR A 116 -14.80 -72.12 38.26
CA THR A 116 -15.27 -71.06 39.16
C THR A 116 -16.10 -71.63 40.31
N LYS A 117 -16.94 -72.63 40.02
CA LYS A 117 -17.71 -73.34 41.04
C LYS A 117 -16.81 -74.17 41.96
N SER A 118 -15.78 -74.83 41.43
CA SER A 118 -14.77 -75.53 42.24
C SER A 118 -14.04 -74.57 43.18
N ILE A 119 -13.53 -73.44 42.67
CA ILE A 119 -12.84 -72.40 43.45
C ILE A 119 -13.74 -71.83 44.55
N SER A 120 -15.02 -71.55 44.25
CA SER A 120 -15.97 -71.04 45.25
C SER A 120 -16.31 -72.09 46.33
N GLN A 121 -16.36 -73.37 45.97
CA GLN A 121 -16.57 -74.46 46.92
C GLN A 121 -15.34 -74.78 47.77
N LEU A 122 -14.12 -74.67 47.21
CA LEU A 122 -12.88 -74.86 47.96
C LEU A 122 -12.78 -73.89 49.15
N LYS A 123 -13.26 -72.64 48.97
CA LYS A 123 -13.31 -71.60 50.01
C LYS A 123 -14.27 -71.91 51.18
N LEU A 124 -15.13 -72.93 51.05
CA LEU A 124 -16.06 -73.36 52.12
C LEU A 124 -15.47 -74.49 52.99
N ILE A 125 -14.31 -75.03 52.62
CA ILE A 125 -13.69 -76.18 53.27
C ILE A 125 -12.59 -75.69 54.21
N SER A 126 -12.56 -76.25 55.43
CA SER A 126 -11.62 -75.84 56.49
C SER A 126 -10.94 -77.01 57.20
N ASP A 127 -11.27 -78.26 56.88
CA ASP A 127 -10.55 -79.42 57.41
C ASP A 127 -9.21 -79.63 56.67
N PRO A 128 -8.06 -79.62 57.37
CA PRO A 128 -6.75 -79.78 56.73
C PRO A 128 -6.57 -81.11 56.01
N LYS A 129 -7.29 -82.17 56.42
CA LYS A 129 -7.19 -83.49 55.79
C LYS A 129 -7.95 -83.53 54.47
N ASP A 130 -9.18 -83.01 54.44
CA ASP A 130 -9.95 -82.93 53.20
C ASP A 130 -9.21 -82.03 52.17
N LEU A 131 -8.53 -80.97 52.62
CA LEU A 131 -7.71 -80.12 51.74
C LEU A 131 -6.48 -80.86 51.16
N GLU A 132 -5.80 -81.72 51.92
CA GLU A 132 -4.68 -82.52 51.40
C GLU A 132 -5.17 -83.66 50.49
N ASP A 133 -6.29 -84.33 50.85
CA ASP A 133 -6.94 -85.34 50.01
C ASP A 133 -7.39 -84.72 48.66
N LEU A 134 -7.90 -83.48 48.64
CA LEU A 134 -8.27 -82.75 47.41
C LEU A 134 -7.05 -82.34 46.57
N LYS A 135 -5.94 -81.97 47.21
CA LYS A 135 -4.68 -81.60 46.56
C LYS A 135 -4.02 -82.76 45.82
N GLU A 136 -4.18 -84.01 46.27
CA GLU A 136 -3.78 -85.20 45.48
C GLU A 136 -4.42 -85.21 44.08
N TYR A 137 -5.63 -84.67 43.94
CA TYR A 137 -6.40 -84.58 42.70
C TYR A 137 -6.33 -83.18 42.08
N LYS A 138 -5.26 -82.41 42.35
CA LYS A 138 -5.02 -81.04 41.84
C LYS A 138 -6.17 -80.07 42.14
N THR A 139 -6.89 -80.29 43.24
CA THR A 139 -8.00 -79.45 43.68
C THR A 139 -7.56 -78.59 44.87
N ASP A 140 -6.52 -77.79 44.64
CA ASP A 140 -5.98 -76.80 45.57
C ASP A 140 -6.03 -75.40 44.93
N SER A 141 -5.80 -74.35 45.72
CA SER A 141 -5.93 -72.97 45.24
C SER A 141 -4.94 -72.59 44.13
N VAL A 142 -3.77 -73.23 44.03
CA VAL A 142 -2.81 -72.93 42.96
C VAL A 142 -3.19 -73.69 41.70
N SER A 143 -3.52 -74.97 41.84
CA SER A 143 -3.92 -75.82 40.72
C SER A 143 -5.22 -75.38 40.05
N LEU A 144 -6.22 -74.93 40.82
CA LEU A 144 -7.50 -74.47 40.28
C LEU A 144 -7.40 -73.12 39.57
N GLU A 145 -6.63 -72.16 40.10
CA GLU A 145 -6.42 -70.87 39.43
C GLU A 145 -5.60 -71.08 38.14
N ALA A 146 -4.57 -71.93 38.15
CA ALA A 146 -3.85 -72.30 36.92
C ALA A 146 -4.73 -73.05 35.89
N GLN A 147 -5.74 -73.80 36.35
CA GLN A 147 -6.75 -74.41 35.47
C GLN A 147 -7.70 -73.36 34.90
N LYS A 148 -8.12 -72.37 35.71
CA LYS A 148 -8.94 -71.24 35.30
C LYS A 148 -8.21 -70.38 34.26
N ASP A 149 -6.95 -70.00 34.51
CA ASP A 149 -6.09 -69.27 33.56
C ASP A 149 -6.03 -69.94 32.18
N ARG A 150 -5.92 -71.28 32.15
CA ARG A 150 -5.95 -72.05 30.89
C ARG A 150 -7.31 -72.00 30.20
N ILE A 151 -8.39 -72.07 30.96
CA ILE A 151 -9.76 -71.99 30.43
C ILE A 151 -10.06 -70.57 29.91
N ASP A 152 -9.60 -69.54 30.60
CA ASP A 152 -9.71 -68.15 30.19
C ASP A 152 -8.91 -67.90 28.89
N ALA A 153 -7.70 -68.46 28.77
CA ALA A 153 -6.92 -68.42 27.54
C ALA A 153 -7.64 -69.13 26.36
N LEU A 154 -8.23 -70.30 26.60
CA LEU A 154 -9.03 -71.00 25.58
C LEU A 154 -10.27 -70.18 25.17
N LYS A 155 -10.94 -69.53 26.12
CA LYS A 155 -12.11 -68.69 25.85
C LYS A 155 -11.72 -67.43 25.08
N PHE A 156 -10.56 -66.85 25.39
CA PHE A 156 -10.03 -65.71 24.67
C PHE A 156 -9.74 -66.04 23.20
N GLU A 157 -9.18 -67.20 22.87
CA GLU A 157 -8.99 -67.61 21.46
C GLU A 157 -10.34 -67.86 20.73
N GLU A 158 -11.38 -68.38 21.40
CA GLU A 158 -12.74 -68.43 20.81
C GLU A 158 -13.28 -67.02 20.49
N VAL A 159 -13.10 -66.07 21.42
CA VAL A 159 -13.57 -64.68 21.29
C VAL A 159 -12.81 -63.95 20.18
N LYS A 160 -11.49 -64.12 20.14
CA LYS A 160 -10.58 -63.54 19.15
C LYS A 160 -10.80 -64.11 17.74
N ALA A 161 -11.29 -65.34 17.61
CA ALA A 161 -11.69 -65.90 16.32
C ALA A 161 -13.02 -65.31 15.80
N ILE A 162 -13.87 -64.75 16.67
CA ILE A 162 -15.11 -64.05 16.27
C ILE A 162 -14.85 -62.56 16.03
N HIS A 163 -13.94 -61.95 16.81
CA HIS A 163 -13.42 -60.59 16.63
C HIS A 163 -14.50 -59.50 16.50
N THR A 164 -15.38 -59.41 17.51
CA THR A 164 -16.37 -58.31 17.60
C THR A 164 -16.43 -57.71 19.00
N ILE A 165 -16.76 -56.41 19.07
CA ILE A 165 -16.89 -55.63 20.32
C ILE A 165 -17.78 -56.36 21.34
N ASP A 166 -18.95 -56.86 20.92
CA ASP A 166 -19.86 -57.66 21.76
C ASP A 166 -19.18 -58.85 22.45
N LYS A 167 -18.33 -59.59 21.72
CA LYS A 167 -17.69 -60.80 22.27
C LYS A 167 -16.56 -60.45 23.22
N TYR A 168 -15.78 -59.42 22.92
CA TYR A 168 -14.77 -58.91 23.86
C TYR A 168 -15.42 -58.34 25.12
N ASN A 169 -16.48 -57.53 25.00
CA ASN A 169 -17.24 -57.03 26.15
C ASN A 169 -17.84 -58.16 27.01
N VAL A 170 -18.35 -59.24 26.41
CA VAL A 170 -18.81 -60.42 27.17
C VAL A 170 -17.65 -61.14 27.87
N PHE A 171 -16.48 -61.23 27.24
CA PHE A 171 -15.29 -61.82 27.86
C PHE A 171 -14.79 -61.00 29.05
N ILE A 172 -14.53 -59.71 28.85
CA ILE A 172 -14.04 -58.77 29.87
C ILE A 172 -14.96 -58.76 31.10
N ASN A 173 -16.28 -58.74 30.92
CA ASN A 173 -17.25 -58.73 32.01
C ASN A 173 -17.43 -60.07 32.75
N ARG A 174 -17.02 -61.21 32.15
CA ARG A 174 -17.18 -62.55 32.77
C ARG A 174 -15.89 -63.13 33.31
N HIS A 175 -14.75 -62.76 32.73
CA HIS A 175 -13.41 -63.26 33.02
C HIS A 175 -12.54 -62.10 33.55
N THR A 176 -13.08 -61.34 34.52
CA THR A 176 -12.56 -60.03 34.96
C THR A 176 -11.12 -60.03 35.50
N ASP A 177 -10.64 -61.20 35.90
CA ASP A 177 -9.32 -61.47 36.48
C ASP A 177 -8.40 -62.28 35.55
N ALA A 178 -8.82 -62.53 34.30
CA ALA A 178 -8.01 -63.26 33.33
C ALA A 178 -6.82 -62.43 32.82
N ASN A 179 -5.67 -63.08 32.66
CA ASN A 179 -4.44 -62.46 32.15
C ASN A 179 -4.59 -61.83 30.74
N GLN A 180 -5.61 -62.25 29.97
CA GLN A 180 -5.91 -61.74 28.63
C GLN A 180 -6.82 -60.49 28.61
N VAL A 181 -7.39 -60.06 29.75
CA VAL A 181 -8.28 -58.88 29.80
C VAL A 181 -7.65 -57.62 29.17
N PRO A 182 -6.38 -57.24 29.43
CA PRO A 182 -5.76 -56.09 28.79
C PRO A 182 -5.73 -56.21 27.26
N GLN A 183 -5.42 -57.41 26.73
CA GLN A 183 -5.40 -57.66 25.29
C GLN A 183 -6.82 -57.71 24.68
N ALA A 184 -7.82 -58.13 25.46
CA ALA A 184 -9.22 -58.10 25.04
C ALA A 184 -9.76 -56.67 24.95
N ILE A 185 -9.31 -55.77 25.85
CA ILE A 185 -9.58 -54.34 25.80
C ILE A 185 -8.89 -53.73 24.56
N ASP A 186 -7.58 -53.93 24.41
CA ASP A 186 -6.82 -53.45 23.24
C ASP A 186 -7.51 -53.79 21.90
N LEU A 187 -7.92 -55.06 21.72
CA LEU A 187 -8.54 -55.53 20.47
C LEU A 187 -9.97 -55.02 20.27
N ARG A 188 -10.73 -54.80 21.35
CA ARG A 188 -12.07 -54.21 21.29
C ARG A 188 -11.98 -52.74 20.86
N ASP A 189 -11.10 -52.00 21.53
CA ASP A 189 -10.94 -50.56 21.35
C ASP A 189 -10.42 -50.28 19.94
N HIS A 190 -9.50 -51.11 19.44
CA HIS A 190 -9.02 -51.02 18.05
C HIS A 190 -10.13 -51.21 17.00
N ILE A 191 -11.08 -52.14 17.22
CA ILE A 191 -12.24 -52.29 16.30
C ILE A 191 -13.12 -51.04 16.32
N ALA A 192 -13.36 -50.44 17.49
CA ALA A 192 -14.12 -49.21 17.61
C ALA A 192 -13.41 -48.03 16.90
N PHE A 193 -12.08 -47.99 16.96
CA PHE A 193 -11.27 -47.04 16.19
C PHE A 193 -11.35 -47.29 14.67
N GLU A 194 -11.24 -48.54 14.20
CA GLU A 194 -11.44 -48.89 12.78
C GLU A 194 -12.84 -48.54 12.28
N ASP A 195 -13.87 -48.66 13.13
CA ASP A 195 -15.24 -48.24 12.83
C ASP A 195 -15.35 -46.70 12.70
N ALA A 196 -14.72 -45.93 13.60
CA ALA A 196 -14.62 -44.48 13.48
C ALA A 196 -13.84 -44.06 12.22
N GLN A 197 -12.71 -44.71 11.91
CA GLN A 197 -11.95 -44.48 10.68
C GLN A 197 -12.76 -44.76 9.40
N ARG A 198 -13.72 -45.69 9.45
CA ARG A 198 -14.58 -46.02 8.31
C ARG A 198 -15.70 -45.00 8.09
N ILE A 199 -16.12 -44.31 9.14
CA ILE A 199 -17.07 -43.19 9.08
C ILE A 199 -16.33 -41.90 8.67
N ASN A 200 -15.13 -41.69 9.22
CA ASN A 200 -14.24 -40.56 8.96
C ASN A 200 -14.90 -39.18 9.11
N LEU A 201 -15.67 -39.01 10.20
CA LEU A 201 -16.23 -37.74 10.64
C LEU A 201 -15.68 -37.40 12.03
N TRP A 202 -15.48 -36.12 12.35
CA TRP A 202 -14.92 -35.73 13.64
C TRP A 202 -15.76 -36.26 14.81
N GLN A 203 -17.10 -36.20 14.71
CA GLN A 203 -18.02 -36.72 15.73
C GLN A 203 -17.85 -38.23 16.01
N SER A 204 -17.37 -39.00 15.02
CA SER A 204 -17.12 -40.43 15.18
C SER A 204 -15.83 -40.72 15.97
N TYR A 205 -14.81 -39.89 15.82
CA TYR A 205 -13.61 -39.94 16.65
C TYR A 205 -13.87 -39.37 18.05
N GLU A 206 -14.69 -38.33 18.18
CA GLU A 206 -15.18 -37.82 19.47
C GLU A 206 -15.90 -38.91 20.26
N SER A 207 -16.90 -39.55 19.65
CA SER A 207 -17.64 -40.68 20.26
C SER A 207 -16.72 -41.83 20.69
N PHE A 208 -15.71 -42.16 19.88
CA PHE A 208 -14.70 -43.15 20.23
C PHE A 208 -13.85 -42.73 21.43
N MET A 209 -13.42 -41.46 21.48
CA MET A 209 -12.63 -40.93 22.60
C MET A 209 -13.42 -40.85 23.92
N GLU A 210 -14.73 -40.57 23.85
CA GLU A 210 -15.63 -40.61 25.01
C GLU A 210 -15.84 -42.04 25.54
N GLU A 211 -16.04 -43.03 24.66
CA GLU A 211 -16.30 -44.41 25.05
C GLU A 211 -15.02 -45.18 25.45
N TYR A 212 -13.86 -44.84 24.87
CA TYR A 212 -12.58 -45.54 25.04
C TYR A 212 -11.40 -44.58 25.39
N PRO A 213 -11.46 -43.82 26.50
CA PRO A 213 -10.45 -42.79 26.83
C PRO A 213 -9.04 -43.33 27.14
N GLU A 214 -8.90 -44.62 27.45
CA GLU A 214 -7.61 -45.28 27.74
C GLU A 214 -7.07 -46.08 26.53
N ALA A 215 -7.70 -45.96 25.36
CA ALA A 215 -7.32 -46.72 24.17
C ALA A 215 -5.93 -46.33 23.63
N LYS A 216 -5.19 -47.31 23.11
CA LYS A 216 -3.87 -47.06 22.48
C LYS A 216 -3.94 -46.17 21.24
N ASP A 217 -5.05 -46.23 20.52
CA ASP A 217 -5.31 -45.41 19.33
C ASP A 217 -5.80 -43.99 19.68
N TYR A 218 -6.08 -43.68 20.95
CA TYR A 218 -6.60 -42.37 21.39
C TYR A 218 -5.78 -41.17 20.88
N PRO A 219 -4.43 -41.14 20.95
CA PRO A 219 -3.67 -39.97 20.47
C PRO A 219 -3.79 -39.76 18.95
N LEU A 220 -4.01 -40.83 18.18
CA LEU A 220 -4.26 -40.76 16.75
C LEU A 220 -5.70 -40.32 16.46
N ALA A 221 -6.68 -40.84 17.22
CA ALA A 221 -8.07 -40.40 17.14
C ALA A 221 -8.22 -38.91 17.49
N ASP A 222 -7.56 -38.41 18.53
CA ASP A 222 -7.52 -37.00 18.93
C ASP A 222 -6.92 -36.12 17.83
N SER A 223 -5.83 -36.57 17.19
CA SER A 223 -5.20 -35.86 16.08
C SER A 223 -6.12 -35.80 14.84
N LEU A 224 -6.81 -36.89 14.51
CA LEU A 224 -7.76 -36.96 13.39
C LEU A 224 -9.05 -36.17 13.67
N HIS A 225 -9.55 -36.24 14.91
CA HIS A 225 -10.67 -35.45 15.40
C HIS A 225 -10.40 -33.95 15.22
N LYS A 226 -9.32 -33.44 15.81
CA LYS A 226 -8.93 -32.02 15.73
C LYS A 226 -8.76 -31.57 14.28
N LYS A 227 -8.17 -32.43 13.43
CA LYS A 227 -8.01 -32.13 12.00
C LYS A 227 -9.36 -31.99 11.29
N LEU A 228 -10.21 -33.00 11.39
CA LEU A 228 -11.49 -33.02 10.67
C LEU A 228 -12.47 -31.98 11.21
N LEU A 229 -12.41 -31.66 12.50
CA LEU A 229 -13.18 -30.59 13.13
C LEU A 229 -12.78 -29.22 12.55
N TYR A 230 -11.47 -28.96 12.39
CA TYR A 230 -10.98 -27.76 11.71
C TYR A 230 -11.41 -27.72 10.23
N GLU A 231 -11.14 -28.79 9.47
CA GLU A 231 -11.48 -28.87 8.04
C GLU A 231 -12.99 -28.73 7.76
N ASP A 232 -13.87 -29.17 8.68
CA ASP A 232 -15.33 -29.07 8.59
C ASP A 232 -15.86 -27.68 9.00
N LEU A 233 -15.39 -27.14 10.14
CA LEU A 233 -15.89 -25.86 10.67
C LEU A 233 -15.34 -24.62 9.95
N THR A 234 -14.19 -24.71 9.29
CA THR A 234 -13.64 -23.61 8.47
C THR A 234 -13.63 -23.94 6.97
N ALA A 235 -14.52 -24.83 6.53
CA ALA A 235 -14.60 -25.31 5.14
C ALA A 235 -14.91 -24.19 4.12
N ASP A 236 -15.62 -23.14 4.55
CA ASP A 236 -15.97 -21.97 3.75
C ASP A 236 -14.84 -20.94 3.63
N LYS A 237 -13.81 -21.05 4.50
CA LYS A 237 -12.66 -20.14 4.60
C LYS A 237 -13.02 -18.68 4.85
N THR A 238 -14.16 -18.42 5.50
CA THR A 238 -14.55 -17.04 5.83
C THR A 238 -13.87 -16.56 7.11
N LEU A 239 -13.69 -15.24 7.23
CA LEU A 239 -13.14 -14.64 8.44
C LEU A 239 -13.99 -14.98 9.68
N ASP A 240 -15.32 -14.95 9.53
CA ASP A 240 -16.25 -15.20 10.63
C ASP A 240 -16.07 -16.64 11.16
N SER A 241 -16.01 -17.66 10.28
CA SER A 241 -15.73 -19.06 10.67
C SER A 241 -14.37 -19.24 11.36
N TYR A 242 -13.33 -18.54 10.90
CA TYR A 242 -12.01 -18.56 11.53
C TYR A 242 -12.01 -17.94 12.94
N ILE A 243 -12.76 -16.84 13.13
CA ILE A 243 -12.91 -16.18 14.44
C ILE A 243 -13.71 -17.09 15.39
N ASP A 244 -14.88 -17.58 14.96
CA ASP A 244 -15.75 -18.45 15.76
C ASP A 244 -15.00 -19.72 16.21
N PHE A 245 -14.23 -20.35 15.31
CA PHE A 245 -13.41 -21.51 15.64
C PHE A 245 -12.34 -21.22 16.71
N LEU A 246 -11.69 -20.05 16.69
CA LEU A 246 -10.71 -19.70 17.72
C LEU A 246 -11.34 -19.24 19.05
N GLU A 247 -12.59 -18.77 19.03
CA GLU A 247 -13.35 -18.50 20.25
C GLU A 247 -13.78 -19.79 20.94
N GLU A 248 -14.21 -20.81 20.19
CA GLU A 248 -14.61 -22.11 20.73
C GLU A 248 -13.41 -23.02 21.05
N TYR A 249 -12.36 -23.01 20.21
CA TYR A 249 -11.17 -23.87 20.33
C TYR A 249 -9.85 -23.08 20.46
N PRO A 250 -9.68 -22.22 21.49
CA PRO A 250 -8.53 -21.30 21.61
C PRO A 250 -7.17 -21.98 21.85
N GLN A 251 -7.13 -23.29 22.01
CA GLN A 251 -5.90 -24.10 22.16
C GLN A 251 -5.76 -25.13 21.02
N SER A 252 -6.46 -24.94 19.91
CA SER A 252 -6.33 -25.77 18.71
C SER A 252 -4.91 -25.75 18.15
N PRO A 253 -4.35 -26.88 17.66
CA PRO A 253 -3.05 -26.90 17.01
C PRO A 253 -3.01 -26.10 15.69
N TYR A 254 -4.18 -25.75 15.13
CA TYR A 254 -4.31 -24.91 13.94
C TYR A 254 -4.32 -23.40 14.25
N ARG A 255 -4.16 -23.01 15.52
CA ARG A 255 -4.24 -21.59 15.94
C ARG A 255 -3.30 -20.68 15.14
N ASP A 256 -2.05 -21.06 14.98
CA ASP A 256 -1.05 -20.23 14.29
C ASP A 256 -1.38 -20.06 12.79
N GLU A 257 -1.98 -21.07 12.16
CA GLU A 257 -2.45 -21.02 10.76
C GLU A 257 -3.64 -20.07 10.63
N ILE A 258 -4.63 -20.22 11.52
CA ILE A 258 -5.85 -19.40 11.51
C ILE A 258 -5.55 -17.94 11.87
N GLU A 259 -4.64 -17.68 12.81
CA GLU A 259 -4.22 -16.32 13.14
C GLU A 259 -3.52 -15.61 11.96
N VAL A 260 -2.89 -16.36 11.03
CA VAL A 260 -2.35 -15.79 9.77
C VAL A 260 -3.47 -15.42 8.80
N GLU A 261 -4.50 -16.26 8.63
CA GLU A 261 -5.64 -15.92 7.76
C GLU A 261 -6.43 -14.71 8.32
N ILE A 262 -6.69 -14.68 9.63
CA ILE A 262 -7.30 -13.53 10.30
C ILE A 262 -6.42 -12.29 10.16
N PHE A 263 -5.09 -12.41 10.31
CA PHE A 263 -4.15 -11.31 10.10
C PHE A 263 -4.25 -10.76 8.67
N ASN A 264 -4.22 -11.64 7.67
CA ASN A 264 -4.23 -11.26 6.25
C ASN A 264 -5.48 -10.44 5.90
N ALA A 265 -6.66 -10.93 6.30
CA ALA A 265 -7.94 -10.26 6.09
C ALA A 265 -8.09 -8.96 6.90
N THR A 266 -7.85 -8.99 8.21
CA THR A 266 -8.13 -7.84 9.09
C THR A 266 -7.13 -6.69 8.97
N THR A 267 -5.89 -6.97 8.56
CA THR A 267 -4.83 -5.95 8.46
C THR A 267 -4.50 -5.53 7.03
N GLY A 268 -5.15 -6.11 6.01
CA GLY A 268 -4.93 -5.78 4.59
C GLY A 268 -5.17 -4.30 4.26
N VAL A 269 -5.96 -3.62 5.10
CA VAL A 269 -6.25 -2.18 5.08
C VAL A 269 -5.06 -1.28 5.46
N ASN A 270 -3.97 -1.89 5.97
CA ASN A 270 -2.71 -1.27 6.37
C ASN A 270 -2.82 -0.02 7.27
N THR A 271 -3.66 -0.08 8.31
CA THR A 271 -3.77 1.01 9.31
C THR A 271 -3.15 0.61 10.65
N ILE A 272 -2.55 1.58 11.35
CA ILE A 272 -2.04 1.39 12.71
C ILE A 272 -3.13 0.84 13.65
N GLU A 273 -4.37 1.30 13.49
CA GLU A 273 -5.50 0.80 14.27
C GLU A 273 -5.78 -0.69 14.02
N SER A 274 -5.87 -1.13 12.75
CA SER A 274 -6.11 -2.55 12.43
C SER A 274 -5.05 -3.48 13.03
N TYR A 275 -3.77 -3.09 12.98
CA TYR A 275 -2.67 -3.83 13.60
C TYR A 275 -2.75 -3.88 15.13
N VAL A 276 -3.10 -2.78 15.79
CA VAL A 276 -3.25 -2.72 17.25
C VAL A 276 -4.48 -3.52 17.70
N GLN A 277 -5.59 -3.45 16.97
CA GLN A 277 -6.78 -4.25 17.24
C GLN A 277 -6.48 -5.75 17.11
N PHE A 278 -5.77 -6.16 16.05
CA PHE A 278 -5.33 -7.55 15.85
C PHE A 278 -4.49 -8.05 17.04
N LEU A 279 -3.42 -7.32 17.42
CA LEU A 279 -2.53 -7.73 18.51
C LEU A 279 -3.22 -7.82 19.88
N ASN A 280 -4.21 -6.97 20.13
CA ASN A 280 -4.98 -7.02 21.38
C ASN A 280 -5.89 -8.26 21.48
N ARG A 281 -6.28 -8.87 20.34
CA ARG A 281 -7.14 -10.06 20.30
C ARG A 281 -6.34 -11.36 20.10
N TYR A 282 -5.27 -11.30 19.31
CA TYR A 282 -4.42 -12.44 18.92
C TYR A 282 -2.95 -12.18 19.29
N PRO A 283 -2.55 -12.45 20.55
CA PRO A 283 -1.21 -12.17 21.04
C PRO A 283 -0.18 -13.21 20.55
N SER A 284 0.16 -13.17 19.26
CA SER A 284 1.21 -13.99 18.63
C SER A 284 2.54 -13.26 18.60
N THR A 285 3.61 -13.92 19.06
CA THR A 285 4.97 -13.37 19.06
C THR A 285 5.54 -13.22 17.64
N ALA A 286 5.25 -14.17 16.75
CA ALA A 286 5.71 -14.13 15.36
C ALA A 286 5.05 -13.00 14.58
N LEU A 287 3.73 -12.84 14.73
CA LEU A 287 2.99 -11.75 14.08
C LEU A 287 3.30 -10.39 14.72
N ALA A 288 3.57 -10.31 16.02
CA ALA A 288 3.98 -9.06 16.67
C ALA A 288 5.28 -8.47 16.08
N ASP A 289 6.27 -9.30 15.75
CA ASP A 289 7.49 -8.82 15.09
C ASP A 289 7.23 -8.33 13.65
N LYS A 290 6.39 -9.05 12.88
CA LYS A 290 5.93 -8.61 11.54
C LYS A 290 5.21 -7.26 11.63
N ILE A 291 4.31 -7.12 12.60
CA ILE A 291 3.51 -5.91 12.84
C ILE A 291 4.38 -4.74 13.30
N ALA A 292 5.34 -4.95 14.20
CA ALA A 292 6.24 -3.89 14.67
C ALA A 292 6.98 -3.21 13.51
N ASN A 293 7.49 -4.00 12.55
CA ASN A 293 8.15 -3.48 11.35
C ASN A 293 7.17 -2.69 10.45
N ARG A 294 5.97 -3.21 10.19
CA ARG A 294 4.95 -2.56 9.33
C ARG A 294 4.41 -1.26 9.95
N VAL A 295 4.07 -1.28 11.24
CA VAL A 295 3.56 -0.11 11.99
C VAL A 295 4.64 0.98 12.11
N TYR A 296 5.92 0.60 12.20
CA TYR A 296 7.04 1.55 12.15
C TYR A 296 7.09 2.33 10.84
N HIS A 297 7.10 1.63 9.70
CA HIS A 297 7.22 2.32 8.42
C HIS A 297 5.97 3.14 8.07
N LEU A 298 4.77 2.67 8.43
CA LEU A 298 3.55 3.48 8.36
C LEU A 298 3.64 4.77 9.20
N TYR A 299 4.05 4.66 10.47
CA TYR A 299 4.17 5.83 11.35
C TYR A 299 5.27 6.78 10.87
N LYS A 300 6.39 6.24 10.40
CA LYS A 300 7.51 7.01 9.83
C LYS A 300 7.06 7.85 8.64
N GLU A 301 6.29 7.28 7.71
CA GLU A 301 5.77 8.00 6.54
C GLU A 301 4.80 9.12 6.94
N GLN A 302 3.94 8.87 7.95
CA GLN A 302 2.89 9.80 8.34
C GLN A 302 3.34 10.90 9.33
N TYR A 303 4.31 10.62 10.19
CA TYR A 303 4.69 11.45 11.34
C TYR A 303 6.20 11.62 11.56
N GLY A 304 7.05 10.93 10.79
CA GLY A 304 8.48 10.81 11.06
C GLY A 304 8.81 9.74 12.11
N SER A 305 10.09 9.39 12.23
CA SER A 305 10.55 8.28 13.09
C SER A 305 10.85 8.67 14.54
N GLU A 306 10.97 9.97 14.86
CA GLU A 306 11.48 10.46 16.15
C GLU A 306 10.66 10.00 17.36
N THR A 307 9.33 10.10 17.28
CA THR A 307 8.41 9.84 18.41
C THR A 307 7.84 8.42 18.43
N PHE A 308 8.19 7.55 17.48
CA PHE A 308 7.63 6.20 17.36
C PHE A 308 7.79 5.39 18.66
N PHE A 309 9.01 5.37 19.20
CA PHE A 309 9.39 4.59 20.38
C PHE A 309 8.81 5.14 21.70
N GLU A 310 8.20 6.33 21.68
CA GLU A 310 7.44 6.86 22.81
C GLU A 310 6.00 6.33 22.86
N HIS A 311 5.46 5.94 21.70
CA HIS A 311 4.06 5.53 21.53
C HIS A 311 3.89 4.01 21.41
N PHE A 312 4.89 3.29 20.88
CA PHE A 312 4.80 1.86 20.59
C PHE A 312 5.91 1.05 21.25
N SER A 313 5.51 -0.13 21.77
CA SER A 313 6.40 -1.16 22.31
C SER A 313 5.86 -2.53 21.89
N ILE A 314 6.03 -2.87 20.62
CA ILE A 314 5.42 -4.03 19.96
C ILE A 314 6.48 -5.08 19.64
N GLY A 315 6.22 -6.34 19.98
CA GLY A 315 7.10 -7.46 19.64
C GLY A 315 8.45 -7.44 20.40
N SER A 316 9.38 -8.26 19.91
CA SER A 316 10.71 -8.46 20.51
C SER A 316 11.80 -7.61 19.85
N GLN A 317 11.56 -7.09 18.64
CA GLN A 317 12.58 -6.46 17.80
C GLN A 317 12.75 -4.94 18.00
N MET A 318 12.07 -4.34 18.99
CA MET A 318 12.08 -2.88 19.21
C MET A 318 13.49 -2.28 19.33
N ASP A 319 14.43 -2.94 20.03
CA ASP A 319 15.82 -2.47 20.15
C ASP A 319 16.56 -2.45 18.79
N SER A 320 16.31 -3.46 17.94
CA SER A 320 16.88 -3.55 16.59
C SER A 320 16.31 -2.47 15.67
N LEU A 321 15.02 -2.18 15.82
CA LEU A 321 14.31 -1.15 15.08
C LEU A 321 14.78 0.26 15.49
N ALA A 322 14.95 0.52 16.79
CA ALA A 322 15.51 1.77 17.31
C ALA A 322 16.93 2.03 16.82
N ASN A 323 17.78 0.98 16.81
CA ASN A 323 19.11 1.06 16.23
C ASN A 323 19.06 1.39 14.73
N SER A 324 18.16 0.76 13.97
CA SER A 324 17.95 1.04 12.54
C SER A 324 17.56 2.51 12.32
N ALA A 325 16.51 2.98 12.99
CA ALA A 325 16.00 4.35 12.93
C ALA A 325 17.09 5.41 13.17
N SER A 326 17.99 5.16 14.13
CA SER A 326 19.09 6.09 14.47
C SER A 326 20.12 6.29 13.34
N LEU A 327 20.15 5.40 12.34
CA LEU A 327 21.08 5.43 11.21
C LEU A 327 20.45 6.02 9.92
N GLU A 328 19.14 6.24 9.91
CA GLU A 328 18.39 6.72 8.74
C GLU A 328 18.55 8.21 8.47
N ALA A 329 19.06 8.99 9.44
CA ALA A 329 19.28 10.41 9.29
C ALA A 329 20.37 10.74 8.26
N GLY A 330 20.12 11.76 7.44
CA GLY A 330 21.06 12.28 6.44
C GLY A 330 21.25 11.38 5.22
N PHE A 331 22.00 11.91 4.25
CA PHE A 331 22.41 11.17 3.05
C PHE A 331 23.76 10.49 3.26
N TRP A 332 23.99 9.40 2.54
CA TRP A 332 25.29 8.75 2.44
C TRP A 332 25.84 8.86 1.01
N VAL A 333 27.18 8.82 0.87
CA VAL A 333 27.85 8.69 -0.43
C VAL A 333 28.89 7.57 -0.38
N PRO A 334 29.21 6.92 -1.51
CA PRO A 334 30.22 5.88 -1.53
C PRO A 334 31.63 6.45 -1.41
N LYS A 335 32.50 5.63 -0.82
CA LYS A 335 33.96 5.76 -0.78
C LYS A 335 34.56 4.37 -1.06
N PHE A 336 35.39 4.27 -2.09
CA PHE A 336 36.02 3.02 -2.52
C PHE A 336 37.47 2.95 -2.03
N GLU A 337 37.80 1.90 -1.27
CA GLU A 337 39.15 1.70 -0.71
C GLU A 337 39.47 0.20 -0.59
N SER A 338 40.67 -0.21 -1.05
CA SER A 338 41.12 -1.61 -0.99
C SER A 338 40.13 -2.62 -1.57
N GLY A 339 39.55 -2.32 -2.74
CA GLY A 339 38.65 -3.22 -3.47
C GLY A 339 37.27 -3.45 -2.82
N ARG A 340 36.81 -2.51 -2.00
CA ARG A 340 35.50 -2.52 -1.30
C ARG A 340 34.92 -1.12 -1.23
N TYR A 341 33.59 -1.04 -1.17
CA TYR A 341 32.90 0.21 -0.85
C TYR A 341 32.67 0.34 0.65
N SER A 342 32.81 1.56 1.13
CA SER A 342 32.32 2.05 2.41
C SER A 342 31.39 3.21 2.14
N LEU A 343 30.36 3.40 2.96
CA LEU A 343 29.45 4.53 2.84
C LEU A 343 29.74 5.52 3.98
N ILE A 344 29.83 6.79 3.60
CA ILE A 344 30.17 7.90 4.48
C ILE A 344 29.01 8.89 4.55
N ASP A 345 28.88 9.62 5.66
CA ASP A 345 27.94 10.74 5.77
C ASP A 345 28.53 12.07 5.27
N ALA A 346 27.76 13.15 5.38
CA ALA A 346 28.15 14.52 5.02
C ALA A 346 29.42 15.05 5.72
N LYS A 347 29.87 14.41 6.82
CA LYS A 347 31.11 14.75 7.55
C LYS A 347 32.29 13.87 7.15
N GLY A 348 32.09 12.93 6.23
CA GLY A 348 33.09 11.93 5.85
C GLY A 348 33.28 10.80 6.87
N GLU A 349 32.39 10.65 7.84
CA GLU A 349 32.45 9.54 8.80
C GLU A 349 31.97 8.25 8.14
N VAL A 350 32.76 7.16 8.20
CA VAL A 350 32.33 5.84 7.69
C VAL A 350 31.22 5.28 8.56
N LYS A 351 30.01 5.11 7.98
CA LYS A 351 28.83 4.59 8.67
C LYS A 351 28.68 3.08 8.48
N VAL A 352 28.95 2.57 7.27
CA VAL A 352 28.97 1.13 6.99
C VAL A 352 30.07 0.75 6.01
N ILE A 353 30.66 -0.44 6.19
CA ILE A 353 31.57 -1.06 5.22
C ILE A 353 30.80 -2.20 4.56
N THR A 354 30.70 -2.17 3.24
CA THR A 354 29.93 -3.17 2.48
C THR A 354 30.85 -4.23 1.88
N PHE A 355 30.24 -5.34 1.46
CA PHE A 355 30.93 -6.37 0.65
C PHE A 355 30.65 -6.22 -0.85
N PHE A 356 30.00 -5.12 -1.26
CA PHE A 356 29.67 -4.85 -2.65
C PHE A 356 30.92 -4.76 -3.52
N LYS A 357 30.78 -5.23 -4.76
CA LYS A 357 31.77 -5.15 -5.85
C LYS A 357 31.32 -4.20 -6.96
N GLU A 358 30.02 -4.05 -7.14
CA GLU A 358 29.39 -3.05 -8.02
C GLU A 358 28.28 -2.35 -7.22
N LEU A 359 28.12 -1.05 -7.44
CA LEU A 359 26.99 -0.24 -6.97
C LEU A 359 26.15 0.25 -8.16
N PRO A 360 24.86 0.57 -7.95
CA PRO A 360 24.05 1.30 -8.93
C PRO A 360 24.70 2.61 -9.35
N GLN A 361 24.55 2.98 -10.64
CA GLN A 361 25.13 4.22 -11.16
C GLN A 361 24.60 5.47 -10.43
N SER A 362 23.30 5.49 -10.05
CA SER A 362 22.71 6.58 -9.27
C SER A 362 23.48 6.83 -7.96
N TYR A 363 23.84 5.78 -7.22
CA TYR A 363 24.61 5.90 -5.97
C TYR A 363 26.03 6.47 -6.17
N LEU A 364 26.59 6.44 -7.39
CA LEU A 364 27.88 7.07 -7.70
C LEU A 364 27.74 8.55 -8.10
N CYS A 365 26.54 8.97 -8.49
CA CYS A 365 26.25 10.29 -9.04
C CYS A 365 25.41 11.17 -8.08
N GLU A 366 24.69 10.58 -7.14
CA GLU A 366 23.65 11.22 -6.32
C GLU A 366 23.75 10.81 -4.83
N PRO A 367 23.28 11.64 -3.89
CA PRO A 367 23.19 11.30 -2.48
C PRO A 367 22.24 10.11 -2.22
N ILE A 368 22.71 9.11 -1.49
CA ILE A 368 21.89 7.97 -1.06
C ILE A 368 20.99 8.42 0.10
N LEU A 369 19.70 8.62 -0.16
CA LEU A 369 18.70 9.03 0.83
C LEU A 369 17.96 7.85 1.49
N THR A 370 17.89 6.70 0.82
CA THR A 370 17.17 5.50 1.29
C THR A 370 17.73 4.95 2.62
N ASP A 371 16.86 4.30 3.41
CA ASP A 371 17.20 3.59 4.67
C ASP A 371 17.79 2.17 4.43
N PHE A 372 17.95 1.80 3.16
CA PHE A 372 18.73 0.67 2.67
C PHE A 372 19.66 1.09 1.53
N VAL A 373 20.57 0.20 1.17
CA VAL A 373 21.40 0.25 -0.03
C VAL A 373 21.42 -1.11 -0.72
N TYR A 374 21.58 -1.13 -2.04
CA TYR A 374 21.84 -2.37 -2.77
C TYR A 374 23.07 -2.29 -3.66
N GLY A 375 23.57 -3.46 -4.04
CA GLY A 375 24.73 -3.65 -4.89
C GLY A 375 25.02 -5.13 -5.10
N ARG A 376 26.04 -5.46 -5.89
CA ARG A 376 26.35 -6.86 -6.24
C ARG A 376 27.49 -7.44 -5.40
N ILE A 377 27.35 -8.71 -5.04
CA ILE A 377 28.33 -9.50 -4.29
C ILE A 377 28.44 -10.88 -4.95
N ASN A 378 29.63 -11.25 -5.41
CA ASN A 378 29.93 -12.57 -5.99
C ASN A 378 29.00 -13.05 -7.13
N GLY A 379 28.34 -12.13 -7.84
CA GLY A 379 27.42 -12.43 -8.95
C GLY A 379 25.93 -12.24 -8.62
N HIS A 380 25.56 -12.19 -7.34
CA HIS A 380 24.18 -11.92 -6.90
C HIS A 380 24.01 -10.46 -6.47
N SER A 381 22.79 -9.94 -6.53
CA SER A 381 22.44 -8.62 -6.01
C SER A 381 21.91 -8.75 -4.57
N ARG A 382 22.27 -7.82 -3.69
CA ARG A 382 21.84 -7.83 -2.28
C ARG A 382 21.35 -6.45 -1.85
N ILE A 383 20.21 -6.41 -1.18
CA ILE A 383 19.70 -5.28 -0.42
C ILE A 383 20.18 -5.39 1.04
N GLN A 384 20.77 -4.33 1.56
CA GLN A 384 21.31 -4.23 2.91
C GLN A 384 20.76 -2.96 3.59
N GLY A 385 20.13 -3.10 4.75
CA GLY A 385 19.69 -1.96 5.55
C GLY A 385 20.87 -1.16 6.09
N ARG A 386 20.68 0.11 6.45
CA ARG A 386 21.75 0.97 7.02
C ARG A 386 22.41 0.39 8.28
N ASN A 387 21.71 -0.47 9.02
CA ASN A 387 22.25 -1.24 10.16
C ASN A 387 23.18 -2.43 9.77
N GLY A 388 23.39 -2.68 8.47
CA GLY A 388 24.18 -3.79 7.95
C GLY A 388 23.44 -5.12 7.76
N ARG A 389 22.15 -5.22 8.15
CA ARG A 389 21.33 -6.43 7.96
C ARG A 389 21.02 -6.65 6.48
N THR A 390 21.22 -7.87 5.97
CA THR A 390 20.67 -8.27 4.67
C THR A 390 19.14 -8.25 4.75
N ILE A 391 18.50 -7.52 3.84
CA ILE A 391 17.03 -7.48 3.70
C ILE A 391 16.61 -8.52 2.66
N TYR A 392 17.30 -8.58 1.53
CA TYR A 392 17.00 -9.49 0.41
C TYR A 392 18.26 -9.77 -0.40
N GLU A 393 18.37 -10.95 -1.01
CA GLU A 393 19.53 -11.36 -1.82
C GLU A 393 19.10 -12.36 -2.90
N ASP A 394 19.21 -11.96 -4.16
CA ASP A 394 18.79 -12.74 -5.34
C ASP A 394 19.38 -12.12 -6.63
N GLU A 395 19.04 -12.64 -7.80
CA GLU A 395 19.36 -12.03 -9.10
C GLU A 395 18.34 -10.94 -9.47
N PHE A 396 18.72 -9.67 -9.27
CA PHE A 396 17.92 -8.49 -9.64
C PHE A 396 18.79 -7.34 -10.18
N THR A 397 18.14 -6.39 -10.87
CA THR A 397 18.79 -5.26 -11.56
C THR A 397 18.68 -3.94 -10.80
N SER A 398 17.51 -3.65 -10.22
CA SER A 398 17.27 -2.48 -9.37
C SER A 398 16.36 -2.81 -8.19
N ALA A 399 16.41 -1.96 -7.17
CA ALA A 399 15.48 -1.94 -6.05
C ALA A 399 15.06 -0.48 -5.77
N GLU A 400 13.76 -0.24 -5.65
CA GLU A 400 13.14 1.08 -5.54
C GLU A 400 12.32 1.18 -4.26
N ASP A 401 12.51 2.27 -3.50
CA ASP A 401 11.78 2.55 -2.27
C ASP A 401 10.44 3.21 -2.61
N VAL A 402 9.34 2.47 -2.46
CA VAL A 402 7.99 2.91 -2.87
C VAL A 402 7.13 3.35 -1.68
N GLY A 403 7.77 3.77 -0.59
CA GLY A 403 7.13 4.28 0.63
C GLY A 403 6.57 3.19 1.54
N TYR A 404 6.14 3.57 2.75
CA TYR A 404 5.48 2.68 3.72
C TYR A 404 6.26 1.41 4.10
N GLY A 405 7.57 1.38 3.84
CA GLY A 405 8.44 0.22 4.09
C GLY A 405 8.45 -0.81 2.97
N LEU A 406 7.80 -0.52 1.84
CA LEU A 406 7.72 -1.38 0.66
C LEU A 406 8.88 -1.08 -0.31
N VAL A 407 9.37 -2.12 -0.99
CA VAL A 407 10.45 -2.03 -1.97
C VAL A 407 10.09 -2.87 -3.20
N VAL A 408 10.00 -2.23 -4.36
CA VAL A 408 9.86 -2.92 -5.66
C VAL A 408 11.24 -3.37 -6.12
N ILE A 409 11.35 -4.61 -6.59
CA ILE A 409 12.60 -5.20 -7.08
C ILE A 409 12.41 -5.63 -8.54
N GLN A 410 13.23 -5.08 -9.44
CA GLN A 410 13.21 -5.44 -10.85
C GLN A 410 14.09 -6.67 -11.11
N LYS A 411 13.46 -7.82 -11.36
CA LYS A 411 14.10 -9.04 -11.88
C LYS A 411 14.08 -9.06 -13.41
N ALA A 412 14.72 -10.07 -13.99
CA ALA A 412 14.72 -10.30 -15.44
C ALA A 412 13.35 -10.75 -15.98
N GLU A 413 12.51 -11.35 -15.13
CA GLU A 413 11.19 -11.88 -15.48
C GLU A 413 10.04 -10.89 -15.18
N GLY A 414 10.32 -9.79 -14.48
CA GLY A 414 9.31 -8.82 -14.02
C GLY A 414 9.68 -8.20 -12.67
N GLN A 415 8.74 -7.47 -12.08
CA GLN A 415 8.84 -6.85 -10.77
C GLN A 415 8.27 -7.76 -9.68
N ILE A 416 8.90 -7.75 -8.51
CA ILE A 416 8.37 -8.36 -7.28
C ILE A 416 8.30 -7.30 -6.17
N LEU A 417 7.47 -7.55 -5.15
CA LEU A 417 7.31 -6.63 -4.02
C LEU A 417 7.75 -7.28 -2.71
N ILE A 418 8.61 -6.57 -1.98
CA ILE A 418 9.02 -6.95 -0.63
C ILE A 418 8.76 -5.80 0.35
N HIS A 419 8.85 -6.10 1.65
CA HIS A 419 8.94 -5.11 2.72
C HIS A 419 10.35 -5.10 3.33
N LYS A 420 10.79 -3.96 3.88
CA LYS A 420 12.13 -3.75 4.47
C LYS A 420 12.46 -4.65 5.67
N SER A 421 11.47 -5.37 6.19
CA SER A 421 11.65 -6.50 7.13
C SER A 421 12.38 -7.70 6.51
N GLY A 422 12.35 -7.84 5.19
CA GLY A 422 12.73 -9.05 4.44
C GLY A 422 11.53 -9.96 4.08
N GLU A 423 10.31 -9.52 4.37
CA GLU A 423 9.07 -10.19 3.96
C GLU A 423 8.83 -10.01 2.46
N VAL A 424 8.57 -11.10 1.72
CA VAL A 424 8.09 -11.04 0.33
C VAL A 424 6.57 -10.95 0.35
N ILE A 425 6.00 -9.96 -0.34
CA ILE A 425 4.54 -9.71 -0.39
C ILE A 425 3.97 -10.19 -1.73
N ILE A 426 4.67 -9.91 -2.84
CA ILE A 426 4.34 -10.42 -4.17
C ILE A 426 5.57 -11.17 -4.67
N GLU A 427 5.52 -12.50 -4.69
CA GLU A 427 6.62 -13.37 -5.15
C GLU A 427 6.57 -13.61 -6.66
N ALA A 428 5.37 -13.73 -7.23
CA ALA A 428 5.16 -13.93 -8.66
C ALA A 428 5.50 -12.65 -9.46
N PRO A 429 6.46 -12.67 -10.39
CA PRO A 429 6.81 -11.49 -11.19
C PRO A 429 5.60 -10.89 -11.91
N GLN A 430 5.49 -9.57 -11.89
CA GLN A 430 4.50 -8.75 -12.62
C GLN A 430 5.21 -7.89 -13.67
N ASP A 431 4.52 -7.41 -14.70
CA ASP A 431 5.10 -6.42 -15.64
C ASP A 431 5.37 -5.08 -14.93
N GLU A 432 4.44 -4.61 -14.08
CA GLU A 432 4.58 -3.42 -13.22
C GLU A 432 3.90 -3.62 -11.86
N ILE A 433 4.45 -3.01 -10.80
CA ILE A 433 3.85 -2.91 -9.47
C ILE A 433 3.86 -1.44 -9.02
N THR A 434 2.67 -0.88 -8.75
CA THR A 434 2.51 0.51 -8.28
C THR A 434 1.85 0.54 -6.91
N VAL A 435 2.34 1.38 -5.99
CA VAL A 435 1.70 1.62 -4.68
C VAL A 435 0.83 2.88 -4.80
N LEU A 436 -0.50 2.72 -4.79
CA LEU A 436 -1.45 3.83 -5.00
C LEU A 436 -1.78 4.60 -3.70
N SER A 437 -1.54 3.99 -2.55
CA SER A 437 -1.75 4.56 -1.21
C SER A 437 -0.97 3.75 -0.18
N ASN A 438 -1.17 3.98 1.11
CA ASN A 438 -0.63 3.09 2.14
C ASN A 438 -1.23 1.67 2.10
N SER A 439 -2.38 1.42 1.45
CA SER A 439 -3.14 0.17 1.54
C SER A 439 -3.24 -0.63 0.24
N PHE A 440 -3.13 0.04 -0.91
CA PHE A 440 -3.39 -0.57 -2.23
C PHE A 440 -2.13 -0.73 -3.06
N ILE A 441 -1.89 -1.96 -3.51
CA ILE A 441 -0.87 -2.28 -4.50
C ILE A 441 -1.58 -2.64 -5.81
N ARG A 442 -1.37 -1.84 -6.84
CA ARG A 442 -1.79 -2.11 -8.21
C ARG A 442 -0.75 -3.00 -8.87
N THR A 443 -1.19 -4.11 -9.46
CA THR A 443 -0.36 -4.95 -10.33
C THR A 443 -0.70 -4.67 -11.78
N TYR A 444 0.26 -4.87 -12.68
CA TYR A 444 0.04 -4.91 -14.13
C TYR A 444 0.71 -6.16 -14.68
N ASP A 445 -0.02 -6.93 -15.48
CA ASP A 445 0.46 -8.16 -16.10
C ASP A 445 -0.42 -8.49 -17.31
N ASN A 446 0.16 -9.06 -18.36
CA ASN A 446 -0.53 -9.52 -19.58
C ASN A 446 -1.43 -8.46 -20.25
N GLY A 447 -1.18 -7.17 -20.01
CA GLY A 447 -1.92 -6.04 -20.59
C GLY A 447 -3.02 -5.44 -19.69
N PHE A 448 -3.27 -6.00 -18.51
CA PHE A 448 -4.37 -5.60 -17.61
C PHE A 448 -3.88 -5.29 -16.19
N TYR A 449 -4.63 -4.43 -15.49
CA TYR A 449 -4.38 -4.08 -14.09
C TYR A 449 -5.18 -4.96 -13.13
N GLY A 450 -4.54 -5.31 -12.01
CA GLY A 450 -5.14 -5.95 -10.84
C GLY A 450 -4.88 -5.12 -9.58
N LEU A 451 -5.47 -5.53 -8.45
CA LEU A 451 -5.37 -4.80 -7.18
C LEU A 451 -5.25 -5.78 -6.01
N THR A 452 -4.25 -5.57 -5.16
CA THR A 452 -3.98 -6.43 -3.99
C THR A 452 -3.66 -5.62 -2.74
N THR A 453 -3.86 -6.24 -1.58
CA THR A 453 -3.49 -5.69 -0.27
C THR A 453 -1.99 -5.75 -0.03
N VAL A 454 -1.52 -5.00 0.97
CA VAL A 454 -0.16 -5.13 1.53
C VAL A 454 0.16 -6.51 2.15
N ASN A 455 -0.82 -7.41 2.21
CA ASN A 455 -0.66 -8.80 2.66
C ASN A 455 -0.58 -9.78 1.48
N GLY A 456 -0.65 -9.31 0.23
CA GLY A 456 -0.69 -10.16 -0.97
C GLY A 456 -2.07 -10.77 -1.25
N VAL A 457 -3.10 -10.47 -0.44
CA VAL A 457 -4.49 -10.89 -0.70
C VAL A 457 -5.08 -10.02 -1.81
N PRO A 458 -5.46 -10.59 -2.97
CA PRO A 458 -6.05 -9.82 -4.07
C PRO A 458 -7.44 -9.29 -3.70
N TYR A 459 -7.70 -8.04 -4.05
CA TYR A 459 -9.06 -7.52 -4.20
C TYR A 459 -9.61 -7.91 -5.57
N PHE A 460 -8.79 -7.76 -6.61
CA PHE A 460 -9.13 -7.99 -8.00
C PHE A 460 -7.95 -8.61 -8.76
N GLU A 461 -8.25 -9.61 -9.58
CA GLU A 461 -7.32 -10.15 -10.57
C GLU A 461 -7.02 -9.12 -11.68
N ASN A 462 -6.02 -9.40 -12.51
CA ASN A 462 -5.62 -8.56 -13.64
C ASN A 462 -6.65 -8.61 -14.80
N GLU A 463 -7.76 -7.89 -14.65
CA GLU A 463 -8.84 -7.77 -15.66
C GLU A 463 -9.19 -6.34 -16.10
N PHE A 464 -8.60 -5.30 -15.48
CA PHE A 464 -8.97 -3.91 -15.70
C PHE A 464 -8.12 -3.22 -16.78
N SER A 465 -8.72 -2.35 -17.60
CA SER A 465 -7.97 -1.49 -18.54
C SER A 465 -7.26 -0.34 -17.82
N GLN A 466 -7.81 0.13 -16.70
CA GLN A 466 -7.18 1.12 -15.83
C GLN A 466 -7.62 0.95 -14.37
N ILE A 467 -6.65 1.07 -13.45
CA ILE A 467 -6.91 1.25 -12.01
C ILE A 467 -6.11 2.48 -11.55
N ASP A 468 -6.79 3.47 -10.98
CA ASP A 468 -6.19 4.73 -10.52
C ASP A 468 -6.97 5.34 -9.35
N THR A 469 -6.64 6.56 -8.93
CA THR A 469 -7.29 7.31 -7.85
C THR A 469 -7.93 8.59 -8.37
N LEU A 470 -9.16 8.87 -7.93
CA LEU A 470 -9.86 10.13 -8.19
C LEU A 470 -10.43 10.67 -6.88
N GLN A 471 -9.78 11.70 -6.33
CA GLN A 471 -10.09 12.27 -5.00
C GLN A 471 -10.03 11.19 -3.90
N SER A 472 -11.17 10.83 -3.30
CA SER A 472 -11.31 9.79 -2.25
C SER A 472 -11.85 8.46 -2.77
N TYR A 473 -11.79 8.23 -4.08
CA TYR A 473 -12.30 7.04 -4.76
C TYR A 473 -11.19 6.36 -5.56
N LEU A 474 -11.33 5.05 -5.75
CA LEU A 474 -10.61 4.28 -6.76
C LEU A 474 -11.39 4.33 -8.07
N TRP A 475 -10.70 4.65 -9.16
CA TRP A 475 -11.14 4.51 -10.54
C TRP A 475 -10.86 3.08 -10.97
N LEU A 476 -11.90 2.37 -11.40
CA LEU A 476 -11.81 1.01 -11.94
C LEU A 476 -12.47 0.99 -13.32
N GLU A 477 -11.72 0.68 -14.37
CA GLU A 477 -12.20 0.71 -15.74
C GLU A 477 -11.99 -0.63 -16.46
N LYS A 478 -12.98 -1.02 -17.26
CA LYS A 478 -12.93 -2.17 -18.18
C LYS A 478 -14.01 -2.02 -19.26
N GLU A 479 -14.24 -3.06 -20.08
CA GLU A 479 -15.15 -2.98 -21.24
C GLU A 479 -16.59 -2.55 -20.87
N GLU A 480 -17.08 -2.86 -19.66
CA GLU A 480 -18.39 -2.40 -19.20
C GLU A 480 -18.48 -0.89 -18.87
N GLY A 481 -17.35 -0.20 -18.70
CA GLY A 481 -17.26 1.22 -18.34
C GLY A 481 -16.37 1.49 -17.13
N ILE A 482 -16.64 2.61 -16.44
CA ILE A 482 -15.91 3.09 -15.26
C ILE A 482 -16.79 2.94 -14.01
N ALA A 483 -16.25 2.31 -12.98
CA ALA A 483 -16.77 2.29 -11.62
C ALA A 483 -15.90 3.18 -10.71
N LEU A 484 -16.55 3.90 -9.80
CA LEU A 484 -15.89 4.68 -8.76
C LEU A 484 -16.25 4.11 -7.39
N VAL A 485 -15.23 3.65 -6.67
CA VAL A 485 -15.40 2.85 -5.46
C VAL A 485 -14.71 3.54 -4.29
N HIS A 486 -15.39 3.68 -3.15
CA HIS A 486 -14.72 4.12 -1.94
C HIS A 486 -13.80 3.00 -1.42
N PRO A 487 -12.55 3.30 -1.01
CA PRO A 487 -11.64 2.35 -0.37
C PRO A 487 -12.28 1.48 0.74
N GLU A 488 -13.17 2.08 1.54
CA GLU A 488 -13.89 1.38 2.62
C GLU A 488 -14.83 0.27 2.12
N GLN A 489 -15.41 0.39 0.91
CA GLN A 489 -16.28 -0.63 0.34
C GLN A 489 -15.50 -1.92 0.02
N LEU A 490 -14.26 -1.79 -0.47
CA LEU A 490 -13.39 -2.93 -0.76
C LEU A 490 -13.03 -3.74 0.50
N HIS A 491 -13.17 -3.18 1.71
CA HIS A 491 -12.89 -3.90 2.94
C HIS A 491 -13.78 -5.13 3.10
N ALA A 492 -15.04 -5.09 2.63
CA ALA A 492 -15.97 -6.20 2.73
C ALA A 492 -15.54 -7.41 1.87
N ILE A 493 -14.81 -7.20 0.77
CA ILE A 493 -14.22 -8.26 -0.06
C ILE A 493 -13.22 -9.09 0.76
N LEU A 494 -12.39 -8.44 1.60
CA LEU A 494 -11.46 -9.13 2.50
C LEU A 494 -12.17 -9.94 3.60
N LEU A 495 -13.46 -9.70 3.84
CA LEU A 495 -14.31 -10.46 4.76
C LEU A 495 -15.08 -11.59 4.05
N GLY A 496 -14.80 -11.85 2.76
CA GLY A 496 -15.49 -12.85 1.96
C GLY A 496 -16.92 -12.47 1.55
N LYS A 497 -17.23 -11.16 1.49
CA LYS A 497 -18.56 -10.65 1.11
C LYS A 497 -18.55 -10.14 -0.33
N ASP A 498 -19.54 -10.55 -1.12
CA ASP A 498 -19.77 -10.03 -2.46
C ASP A 498 -20.15 -8.54 -2.40
N GLU A 499 -19.30 -7.68 -2.96
CA GLU A 499 -19.59 -6.25 -3.19
C GLU A 499 -19.75 -5.98 -4.69
N PRO A 500 -20.98 -5.76 -5.18
CA PRO A 500 -21.23 -5.55 -6.61
C PRO A 500 -20.76 -4.17 -7.06
N LEU A 501 -19.76 -4.15 -7.95
CA LEU A 501 -19.25 -2.92 -8.55
C LEU A 501 -20.22 -2.34 -9.60
N ALA A 502 -20.50 -1.05 -9.50
CA ALA A 502 -21.39 -0.33 -10.41
C ALA A 502 -20.58 0.45 -11.47
N PHE A 503 -20.34 -0.18 -12.62
CA PHE A 503 -19.76 0.46 -13.81
C PHE A 503 -20.83 1.33 -14.48
N GLU A 504 -21.06 2.52 -13.92
CA GLU A 504 -22.12 3.42 -14.38
C GLU A 504 -21.70 4.38 -15.48
N TYR A 505 -20.40 4.72 -15.57
CA TYR A 505 -19.91 5.84 -16.40
C TYR A 505 -19.16 5.37 -17.64
N THR A 506 -19.21 6.16 -18.71
CA THR A 506 -18.42 5.95 -19.94
C THR A 506 -17.22 6.88 -20.03
N ASP A 507 -17.28 8.05 -19.39
CA ASP A 507 -16.16 9.00 -19.27
C ASP A 507 -16.39 9.93 -18.05
N ILE A 508 -15.32 10.43 -17.43
CA ILE A 508 -15.34 11.29 -16.23
C ILE A 508 -14.12 12.24 -16.24
N ASP A 509 -14.35 13.55 -16.04
CA ASP A 509 -13.28 14.57 -15.96
C ASP A 509 -13.50 15.58 -14.82
N LEU A 510 -12.40 16.08 -14.23
CA LEU A 510 -12.41 17.06 -13.14
C LEU A 510 -12.21 18.48 -13.69
N LEU A 511 -13.31 19.25 -13.70
CA LEU A 511 -13.33 20.60 -14.23
C LEU A 511 -12.57 21.61 -13.33
N PRO A 512 -11.94 22.65 -13.90
CA PRO A 512 -11.21 23.68 -13.15
C PRO A 512 -12.03 24.43 -12.09
N ASN A 513 -13.36 24.42 -12.21
CA ASN A 513 -14.29 25.03 -11.26
C ASN A 513 -14.58 24.16 -10.01
N GLY A 514 -13.93 22.99 -9.87
CA GLY A 514 -14.12 22.07 -8.75
C GLY A 514 -15.43 21.29 -8.84
N ARG A 515 -15.83 20.93 -10.07
CA ARG A 515 -16.95 20.03 -10.37
C ARG A 515 -16.46 18.89 -11.25
N ILE A 516 -17.24 17.83 -11.32
CA ILE A 516 -16.93 16.66 -12.14
C ILE A 516 -17.90 16.63 -13.30
N TRP A 517 -17.39 16.63 -14.53
CA TRP A 517 -18.17 16.26 -15.70
C TRP A 517 -18.16 14.74 -15.82
N ALA A 518 -19.29 14.14 -16.18
CA ALA A 518 -19.38 12.71 -16.38
C ALA A 518 -20.37 12.40 -17.50
N GLU A 519 -20.07 11.36 -18.27
CA GLU A 519 -20.98 10.77 -19.25
C GLU A 519 -21.47 9.40 -18.76
N LYS A 520 -22.77 9.13 -18.93
CA LYS A 520 -23.29 7.75 -18.92
C LYS A 520 -24.44 7.56 -19.89
N ASN A 521 -24.46 6.42 -20.59
CA ASN A 521 -25.51 6.05 -21.56
C ASN A 521 -25.75 7.08 -22.69
N GLY A 522 -24.73 7.87 -23.07
CA GLY A 522 -24.88 8.97 -24.03
C GLY A 522 -25.59 10.20 -23.45
N GLU A 523 -25.53 10.38 -22.13
CA GLU A 523 -26.07 11.52 -21.38
C GLU A 523 -24.97 12.16 -20.54
N GLU A 524 -24.84 13.47 -20.58
CA GLU A 524 -23.85 14.22 -19.79
C GLU A 524 -24.50 14.86 -18.57
N GLY A 525 -23.79 14.84 -17.45
CA GLY A 525 -24.17 15.47 -16.19
C GLY A 525 -22.98 16.17 -15.52
N ILE A 526 -23.26 17.03 -14.53
CA ILE A 526 -22.23 17.62 -13.67
C ILE A 526 -22.50 17.21 -12.23
N LEU A 527 -21.45 16.74 -11.55
CA LEU A 527 -21.48 16.31 -10.16
C LEU A 527 -20.65 17.24 -9.26
N ASP A 528 -20.88 17.18 -7.95
CA ASP A 528 -19.95 17.71 -6.95
C ASP A 528 -18.80 16.72 -6.67
N LEU A 529 -17.85 17.10 -5.82
CA LEU A 529 -16.70 16.25 -5.46
C LEU A 529 -17.07 15.01 -4.60
N ASN A 530 -18.34 14.88 -4.19
CA ASN A 530 -18.89 13.70 -3.53
C ASN A 530 -19.83 12.93 -4.48
N PHE A 531 -19.73 13.19 -5.78
CA PHE A 531 -20.53 12.57 -6.85
C PHE A 531 -22.04 12.80 -6.75
N ASN A 532 -22.50 13.81 -5.99
CA ASN A 532 -23.90 14.23 -6.01
C ASN A 532 -24.23 15.01 -7.28
N GLU A 533 -25.39 14.74 -7.87
CA GLU A 533 -25.88 15.44 -9.07
C GLU A 533 -26.11 16.94 -8.82
N VAL A 534 -25.36 17.79 -9.53
CA VAL A 534 -25.52 19.25 -9.56
C VAL A 534 -26.27 19.69 -10.82
N ILE A 535 -26.00 19.03 -11.94
CA ILE A 535 -26.73 19.17 -13.20
C ILE A 535 -27.13 17.76 -13.68
N PRO A 536 -28.42 17.51 -13.95
CA PRO A 536 -28.90 16.18 -14.33
C PRO A 536 -28.34 15.69 -15.65
N PHE A 537 -28.04 14.39 -15.67
CA PHE A 537 -27.72 13.61 -16.85
C PHE A 537 -28.86 13.73 -17.87
N GLN A 538 -28.54 14.25 -19.05
CA GLN A 538 -29.46 14.38 -20.18
C GLN A 538 -28.71 14.30 -21.52
N LYS A 539 -29.42 14.00 -22.61
CA LYS A 539 -28.88 14.02 -23.99
C LYS A 539 -28.62 15.44 -24.50
N ARG A 540 -27.51 16.02 -24.07
CA ARG A 540 -27.00 17.36 -24.42
C ARG A 540 -25.51 17.44 -24.09
N GLU A 541 -24.78 18.25 -24.83
CA GLU A 541 -23.39 18.62 -24.50
C GLU A 541 -23.37 19.71 -23.42
N ILE A 542 -22.49 19.59 -22.43
CA ILE A 542 -22.31 20.56 -21.34
C ILE A 542 -20.98 21.29 -21.50
N TYR A 543 -21.06 22.62 -21.48
CA TYR A 543 -19.89 23.50 -21.59
C TYR A 543 -19.79 24.40 -20.35
N ASP A 544 -18.71 24.23 -19.57
CA ASP A 544 -18.31 25.16 -18.52
C ASP A 544 -17.88 26.51 -19.12
N ARG A 545 -18.27 27.61 -18.50
CA ARG A 545 -18.04 28.99 -18.98
C ARG A 545 -17.86 29.94 -17.81
N ALA A 546 -17.10 31.01 -18.03
CA ALA A 546 -16.85 32.05 -17.00
C ALA A 546 -18.12 32.71 -16.43
N TYR A 547 -19.26 32.58 -17.11
CA TYR A 547 -20.57 33.10 -16.70
C TYR A 547 -21.53 32.08 -16.07
N GLY A 548 -21.13 30.80 -15.99
CA GLY A 548 -22.00 29.66 -15.64
C GLY A 548 -21.93 28.56 -16.70
N TRP A 549 -23.09 28.09 -17.17
CA TRP A 549 -23.17 26.88 -18.00
C TRP A 549 -23.88 27.12 -19.33
N LYS A 550 -23.39 26.45 -20.39
CA LYS A 550 -24.05 26.36 -21.69
C LYS A 550 -24.37 24.90 -22.01
N PHE A 551 -25.59 24.64 -22.43
CA PHE A 551 -26.10 23.30 -22.75
C PHE A 551 -26.51 23.24 -24.21
N GLN A 552 -25.94 22.34 -25.00
CA GLN A 552 -26.25 22.21 -26.42
C GLN A 552 -26.98 20.89 -26.68
N GLY A 553 -28.28 20.97 -26.98
CA GLY A 553 -29.13 19.79 -27.24
C GLY A 553 -29.71 19.78 -28.65
N PRO A 554 -30.36 18.67 -29.05
CA PRO A 554 -30.91 18.50 -30.41
C PRO A 554 -32.03 19.49 -30.77
N ASN A 555 -32.65 20.11 -29.76
CA ASN A 555 -33.75 21.07 -29.94
C ASN A 555 -33.29 22.54 -29.89
N GLY A 556 -32.01 22.81 -29.57
CA GLY A 556 -31.47 24.15 -29.37
C GLY A 556 -30.49 24.22 -28.19
N THR A 557 -30.02 25.44 -27.89
CA THR A 557 -29.08 25.72 -26.80
C THR A 557 -29.81 26.34 -25.60
N GLU A 558 -29.49 25.92 -24.37
CA GLU A 558 -29.90 26.58 -23.12
C GLU A 558 -28.67 27.23 -22.45
N VAL A 559 -28.88 28.35 -21.75
CA VAL A 559 -27.82 29.08 -21.04
C VAL A 559 -28.24 29.35 -19.60
N TRP A 560 -27.45 28.88 -18.63
CA TRP A 560 -27.59 29.24 -17.22
C TRP A 560 -26.49 30.24 -16.89
N HIS A 561 -26.84 31.52 -16.82
CA HIS A 561 -25.90 32.61 -16.59
C HIS A 561 -26.17 33.26 -15.23
N ASP A 562 -25.13 33.41 -14.40
CA ASP A 562 -25.29 33.84 -13.00
C ASP A 562 -25.90 35.25 -12.86
N ALA A 563 -25.44 36.20 -13.67
CA ALA A 563 -26.00 37.57 -13.71
C ALA A 563 -27.35 37.71 -14.45
N PHE A 564 -27.78 36.73 -15.25
CA PHE A 564 -29.00 36.78 -16.08
C PHE A 564 -29.88 35.54 -15.85
N PRO A 565 -30.43 35.35 -14.64
CA PRO A 565 -31.21 34.16 -14.29
C PRO A 565 -32.50 34.01 -15.14
N GLU A 566 -32.97 35.07 -15.81
CA GLU A 566 -34.09 35.01 -16.73
C GLU A 566 -33.82 34.19 -18.02
N LEU A 567 -32.56 33.85 -18.31
CA LEU A 567 -32.19 32.99 -19.43
C LEU A 567 -32.42 31.50 -19.14
N LYS A 568 -32.41 31.11 -17.85
CA LYS A 568 -32.57 29.71 -17.44
C LYS A 568 -33.99 29.20 -17.77
N GLY A 569 -34.08 27.99 -18.32
CA GLY A 569 -35.31 27.41 -18.82
C GLY A 569 -35.76 27.94 -20.20
N GLN A 570 -34.97 28.80 -20.85
CA GLN A 570 -35.20 29.20 -22.23
C GLN A 570 -34.32 28.43 -23.20
N LEU A 571 -34.93 28.02 -24.31
CA LEU A 571 -34.26 27.42 -25.46
C LEU A 571 -34.01 28.49 -26.54
N PHE A 572 -32.82 28.44 -27.13
CA PHE A 572 -32.31 29.38 -28.13
C PHE A 572 -31.87 28.63 -29.40
N ASP A 573 -32.08 29.24 -30.57
CA ASP A 573 -31.73 28.66 -31.88
C ASP A 573 -30.21 28.58 -32.07
N ALA A 574 -29.48 29.55 -31.48
CA ALA A 574 -28.03 29.65 -31.52
C ALA A 574 -27.53 30.59 -30.41
N VAL A 575 -26.28 30.36 -29.96
CA VAL A 575 -25.59 31.19 -28.98
C VAL A 575 -24.21 31.58 -29.52
N LYS A 576 -23.76 32.81 -29.24
CA LYS A 576 -22.38 33.27 -29.46
C LYS A 576 -21.89 33.96 -28.20
N ASP A 577 -20.78 33.47 -27.65
CA ASP A 577 -20.22 33.88 -26.37
C ASP A 577 -18.72 34.26 -26.47
N ASN A 578 -18.32 35.23 -25.65
CA ASN A 578 -16.94 35.48 -25.19
C ASN A 578 -17.00 36.07 -23.76
N ASP A 579 -15.90 36.57 -23.20
CA ASP A 579 -15.84 37.02 -21.80
C ASP A 579 -16.72 38.24 -21.49
N ARG A 580 -17.08 39.03 -22.50
CA ARG A 580 -17.90 40.23 -22.33
C ARG A 580 -19.31 40.11 -22.88
N TRP A 581 -19.50 39.42 -23.99
CA TRP A 581 -20.74 39.43 -24.75
C TRP A 581 -21.37 38.05 -24.75
N LEU A 582 -22.65 38.00 -24.38
CA LEU A 582 -23.50 36.84 -24.64
C LEU A 582 -24.57 37.26 -25.64
N ALA A 583 -24.60 36.61 -26.80
CA ALA A 583 -25.63 36.82 -27.80
C ALA A 583 -26.44 35.54 -27.99
N VAL A 584 -27.75 35.64 -27.81
CA VAL A 584 -28.68 34.51 -27.94
C VAL A 584 -29.70 34.78 -29.06
N SER A 585 -29.95 33.79 -29.91
CA SER A 585 -30.93 33.86 -31.01
C SER A 585 -32.22 33.16 -30.62
N LYS A 586 -33.36 33.78 -30.91
CA LYS A 586 -34.68 33.16 -30.77
C LYS A 586 -35.66 33.74 -31.78
N ASP A 587 -36.41 32.90 -32.46
CA ASP A 587 -37.40 33.30 -33.48
C ASP A 587 -36.78 34.20 -34.57
N SER A 588 -35.54 33.90 -34.99
CA SER A 588 -34.72 34.71 -35.91
C SER A 588 -34.33 36.13 -35.43
N SER A 589 -34.48 36.43 -34.14
CA SER A 589 -34.03 37.68 -33.51
C SER A 589 -32.86 37.43 -32.55
N TRP A 590 -31.81 38.23 -32.66
CA TRP A 590 -30.64 38.16 -31.77
C TRP A 590 -30.77 39.16 -30.63
N THR A 591 -30.71 38.68 -29.38
CA THR A 591 -30.61 39.52 -28.19
C THR A 591 -29.18 39.51 -27.67
N LEU A 592 -28.58 40.69 -27.55
CA LEU A 592 -27.22 40.90 -27.06
C LEU A 592 -27.21 41.36 -25.59
N TYR A 593 -26.47 40.65 -24.76
CA TYR A 593 -26.21 40.89 -23.35
C TYR A 593 -24.74 41.25 -23.14
N ASN A 594 -24.46 42.13 -22.17
CA ASN A 594 -23.10 42.45 -21.72
C ASN A 594 -22.90 41.85 -20.33
N GLN A 595 -22.09 40.80 -20.24
CA GLN A 595 -21.88 40.01 -19.04
C GLN A 595 -21.19 40.82 -17.92
N LEU A 596 -20.39 41.83 -18.30
CA LEU A 596 -19.55 42.62 -17.40
C LEU A 596 -20.13 44.01 -17.09
N ALA A 597 -21.28 44.38 -17.65
CA ALA A 597 -21.92 45.68 -17.41
C ALA A 597 -23.44 45.61 -17.49
N ASN A 598 -24.13 46.18 -16.50
CA ASN A 598 -25.59 46.24 -16.42
C ASN A 598 -26.19 47.25 -17.43
N VAL A 599 -26.05 46.92 -18.72
CA VAL A 599 -26.66 47.61 -19.86
C VAL A 599 -27.87 46.80 -20.29
N LYS A 600 -29.01 47.46 -20.55
CA LYS A 600 -30.22 46.76 -21.02
C LYS A 600 -29.93 45.94 -22.29
N PRO A 601 -30.36 44.67 -22.36
CA PRO A 601 -30.18 43.84 -23.55
C PRO A 601 -30.80 44.49 -24.79
N GLN A 602 -30.20 44.27 -25.96
CA GLN A 602 -30.61 44.90 -27.21
C GLN A 602 -30.88 43.87 -28.31
N GLN A 603 -31.94 44.09 -29.07
CA GLN A 603 -32.36 43.21 -30.17
C GLN A 603 -31.89 43.70 -31.54
N PHE A 604 -31.49 42.74 -32.38
CA PHE A 604 -30.92 42.90 -33.71
C PHE A 604 -31.36 41.76 -34.65
N ASP A 605 -31.42 42.01 -35.95
CA ASP A 605 -31.76 41.03 -36.99
C ASP A 605 -30.60 40.06 -37.24
N SER A 606 -29.36 40.54 -37.08
CA SER A 606 -28.14 39.72 -37.15
C SER A 606 -26.99 40.37 -36.40
N LEU A 607 -26.04 39.57 -35.90
CA LEU A 607 -24.81 40.07 -35.28
C LEU A 607 -23.59 39.14 -35.45
N HIS A 608 -22.41 39.72 -35.25
CA HIS A 608 -21.11 39.07 -35.22
C HIS A 608 -20.23 39.73 -34.15
N LEU A 609 -19.69 38.94 -33.22
CA LEU A 609 -18.74 39.42 -32.21
C LEU A 609 -17.41 39.78 -32.90
N MET A 610 -16.78 40.89 -32.53
CA MET A 610 -15.51 41.35 -33.10
C MET A 610 -14.52 41.72 -32.00
N GLY A 611 -13.73 40.74 -31.56
CA GLY A 611 -12.87 40.86 -30.38
C GLY A 611 -13.68 40.85 -29.08
N GLU A 612 -13.01 41.11 -27.95
CA GLU A 612 -13.66 41.08 -26.64
C GLU A 612 -14.57 42.29 -26.41
N ASN A 613 -14.21 43.45 -26.97
CA ASN A 613 -14.85 44.72 -26.57
C ASN A 613 -15.95 45.22 -27.53
N MET A 614 -16.26 44.50 -28.62
CA MET A 614 -17.17 45.01 -29.66
C MET A 614 -18.02 43.94 -30.39
N VAL A 615 -19.17 44.40 -30.92
CA VAL A 615 -20.09 43.60 -31.73
C VAL A 615 -20.53 44.39 -32.96
N MET A 616 -20.50 43.78 -34.13
CA MET A 616 -21.17 44.30 -35.33
C MET A 616 -22.59 43.76 -35.37
N ALA A 617 -23.58 44.63 -35.37
CA ALA A 617 -24.99 44.24 -35.29
C ALA A 617 -25.86 45.02 -36.29
N THR A 618 -26.87 44.38 -36.86
CA THR A 618 -27.74 44.94 -37.92
C THR A 618 -29.20 44.90 -37.49
N ARG A 619 -29.96 45.96 -37.79
CA ARG A 619 -31.41 46.08 -37.54
C ARG A 619 -32.02 47.02 -38.57
N ASN A 620 -33.09 46.60 -39.26
CA ASN A 620 -33.78 47.40 -40.28
C ASN A 620 -32.80 47.98 -41.34
N ASP A 621 -32.07 47.12 -42.03
CA ASP A 621 -31.06 47.43 -43.07
C ASP A 621 -29.87 48.31 -42.63
N SER A 622 -29.78 48.67 -41.35
CA SER A 622 -28.70 49.51 -40.79
C SER A 622 -27.78 48.66 -39.92
N THR A 623 -26.47 48.77 -40.12
CA THR A 623 -25.44 48.07 -39.32
C THR A 623 -24.72 49.06 -38.42
N TRP A 624 -24.44 48.69 -37.17
CA TRP A 624 -23.64 49.46 -36.22
C TRP A 624 -22.50 48.62 -35.64
N ALA A 625 -21.40 49.30 -35.32
CA ALA A 625 -20.44 48.82 -34.33
C ALA A 625 -20.95 49.21 -32.94
N VAL A 626 -21.17 48.21 -32.08
CA VAL A 626 -21.59 48.35 -30.68
C VAL A 626 -20.37 48.12 -29.80
N PHE A 627 -20.04 49.09 -28.94
CA PHE A 627 -18.87 49.08 -28.07
C PHE A 627 -19.21 48.67 -26.63
N LYS A 628 -18.21 48.33 -25.81
CA LYS A 628 -18.39 47.79 -24.44
C LYS A 628 -19.22 48.64 -23.48
N ASN A 629 -19.31 49.94 -23.73
CA ASN A 629 -20.12 50.91 -22.97
C ASN A 629 -21.54 51.12 -23.55
N GLY A 630 -21.96 50.32 -24.54
CA GLY A 630 -23.24 50.44 -25.24
C GLY A 630 -23.29 51.54 -26.30
N LYS A 631 -22.20 52.30 -26.53
CA LYS A 631 -22.13 53.28 -27.62
C LYS A 631 -22.23 52.59 -28.98
N GLN A 632 -22.94 53.22 -29.92
CA GLN A 632 -23.14 52.71 -31.27
C GLN A 632 -22.59 53.69 -32.32
N VAL A 633 -21.89 53.15 -33.32
CA VAL A 633 -21.42 53.90 -34.50
C VAL A 633 -22.03 53.28 -35.74
N LEU A 634 -22.80 54.06 -36.51
CA LEU A 634 -23.46 53.61 -37.74
C LEU A 634 -22.43 53.36 -38.84
N MET A 635 -22.53 52.21 -39.50
CA MET A 635 -21.70 51.86 -40.66
C MET A 635 -22.32 52.38 -41.94
N THR A 636 -21.57 53.19 -42.70
CA THR A 636 -21.98 53.66 -44.04
C THR A 636 -21.10 52.98 -45.10
N LYS A 637 -21.62 52.86 -46.33
CA LYS A 637 -20.99 52.11 -47.45
C LYS A 637 -19.62 52.62 -47.91
N GLU A 638 -19.14 53.75 -47.37
CA GLU A 638 -17.83 54.34 -47.70
C GLU A 638 -16.69 53.85 -46.78
N TRP A 639 -17.01 53.19 -45.66
CA TRP A 639 -16.04 52.70 -44.68
C TRP A 639 -15.97 51.18 -44.67
N THR A 640 -14.74 50.67 -44.64
CA THR A 640 -14.43 49.27 -44.34
C THR A 640 -14.03 49.17 -42.87
N PRO A 641 -14.77 48.41 -42.04
CA PRO A 641 -14.43 48.19 -40.63
C PRO A 641 -13.32 47.16 -40.48
N SER A 642 -12.52 47.30 -39.42
CA SER A 642 -11.46 46.37 -39.05
C SER A 642 -11.19 46.44 -37.55
N LEU A 643 -11.00 45.27 -36.93
CA LEU A 643 -10.46 45.14 -35.58
C LEU A 643 -8.93 45.21 -35.68
N LEU A 644 -8.31 46.06 -34.86
CA LEU A 644 -6.86 46.08 -34.69
C LEU A 644 -6.52 45.26 -33.44
N VAL A 645 -6.20 43.99 -33.66
CA VAL A 645 -5.78 43.07 -32.59
C VAL A 645 -4.35 43.46 -32.14
N PRO A 646 -4.10 43.66 -30.83
CA PRO A 646 -2.76 43.92 -30.32
C PRO A 646 -1.77 42.80 -30.62
N GLN A 647 -0.52 43.15 -30.91
CA GLN A 647 0.54 42.15 -31.15
C GLN A 647 0.84 41.28 -29.93
N SER A 648 0.66 41.80 -28.71
CA SER A 648 0.77 41.02 -27.48
C SER A 648 -0.21 39.84 -27.46
N TYR A 649 -1.49 40.05 -27.74
CA TYR A 649 -2.50 38.97 -27.84
C TYR A 649 -2.09 37.89 -28.84
N ILE A 650 -1.59 38.27 -30.01
CA ILE A 650 -1.14 37.33 -31.06
C ILE A 650 0.06 36.48 -30.59
N LYS A 651 0.88 37.01 -29.66
CA LYS A 651 2.08 36.36 -29.14
C LYS A 651 1.81 35.49 -27.91
N THR A 652 0.94 35.91 -26.99
CA THR A 652 0.72 35.24 -25.69
C THR A 652 -0.60 34.47 -25.60
N GLY A 653 -1.59 34.80 -26.43
CA GLY A 653 -2.96 34.32 -26.29
C GLY A 653 -3.77 35.00 -25.18
N GLU A 654 -3.15 35.84 -24.34
CA GLU A 654 -3.82 36.56 -23.26
C GLU A 654 -4.76 37.64 -23.80
N GLN A 655 -6.06 37.51 -23.53
CA GLN A 655 -7.12 38.37 -24.06
C GLN A 655 -6.85 39.88 -23.90
N ALA A 656 -7.08 40.62 -25.00
CA ALA A 656 -6.88 42.05 -25.03
C ALA A 656 -7.97 42.81 -24.22
N ASN A 657 -7.59 43.31 -23.05
CA ASN A 657 -8.46 44.15 -22.21
C ASN A 657 -8.94 45.44 -22.90
N HIS A 658 -8.16 45.93 -23.87
CA HIS A 658 -8.51 47.04 -24.75
C HIS A 658 -8.26 46.68 -26.22
N ASP A 659 -9.27 46.88 -27.05
CA ASP A 659 -9.21 46.72 -28.50
C ASP A 659 -9.29 48.10 -29.19
N PHE A 660 -8.75 48.21 -30.41
CA PHE A 660 -8.96 49.37 -31.27
C PHE A 660 -9.79 49.01 -32.50
N PHE A 661 -10.69 49.91 -32.87
CA PHE A 661 -11.53 49.79 -34.07
C PHE A 661 -11.11 50.80 -35.11
N MET A 662 -10.93 50.34 -36.34
CA MET A 662 -10.49 51.18 -37.44
C MET A 662 -11.47 51.13 -38.60
N LEU A 663 -12.01 52.31 -38.95
CA LEU A 663 -12.74 52.53 -40.19
C LEU A 663 -11.79 53.10 -41.24
N SER A 664 -11.60 52.39 -42.36
CA SER A 664 -10.78 52.85 -43.48
C SER A 664 -11.64 53.12 -44.71
N ASN A 665 -11.35 54.19 -45.46
CA ASN A 665 -11.96 54.42 -46.77
C ASN A 665 -10.97 54.20 -47.93
N PHE A 666 -11.48 54.26 -49.16
CA PHE A 666 -10.71 54.04 -50.40
C PHE A 666 -9.51 54.98 -50.63
N LYS A 667 -9.34 56.05 -49.83
CA LYS A 667 -8.20 56.98 -49.87
C LYS A 667 -7.18 56.73 -48.76
N ASN A 668 -7.27 55.60 -48.05
CA ASN A 668 -6.50 55.33 -46.82
C ASN A 668 -6.68 56.41 -45.74
N TYR A 669 -7.79 57.17 -45.77
CA TYR A 669 -8.19 57.98 -44.63
C TYR A 669 -8.82 57.04 -43.62
N ARG A 670 -8.28 57.04 -42.40
CA ARG A 670 -8.64 56.11 -41.34
C ARG A 670 -9.11 56.87 -40.11
N LYS A 671 -10.19 56.39 -39.52
CA LYS A 671 -10.66 56.82 -38.20
C LYS A 671 -10.44 55.68 -37.23
N ILE A 672 -9.77 55.97 -36.11
CA ILE A 672 -9.45 55.00 -35.08
C ILE A 672 -10.26 55.36 -33.84
N TYR A 673 -10.98 54.36 -33.33
CA TYR A 673 -11.77 54.44 -32.12
C TYR A 673 -11.15 53.51 -31.06
N ASN A 674 -11.20 53.93 -29.81
CA ASN A 674 -10.91 53.02 -28.70
C ASN A 674 -12.10 52.07 -28.44
N ASP A 675 -11.87 51.10 -27.57
CA ASP A 675 -12.83 50.17 -26.96
C ASP A 675 -14.16 50.77 -26.45
N ASN A 676 -14.19 52.07 -26.15
CA ASN A 676 -15.35 52.85 -25.71
C ASN A 676 -16.05 53.59 -26.86
N GLY A 677 -15.63 53.37 -28.11
CA GLY A 677 -16.15 54.01 -29.31
C GLY A 677 -15.84 55.51 -29.39
N LYS A 678 -14.88 56.02 -28.63
CA LYS A 678 -14.39 57.41 -28.76
C LYS A 678 -13.43 57.47 -29.95
N GLU A 679 -13.68 58.37 -30.89
CA GLU A 679 -12.71 58.67 -31.96
C GLU A 679 -11.47 59.30 -31.31
N ILE A 680 -10.32 58.63 -31.40
CA ILE A 680 -9.04 59.10 -30.82
C ILE A 680 -8.11 59.68 -31.89
N LEU A 681 -8.22 59.22 -33.14
CA LEU A 681 -7.39 59.67 -34.26
C LEU A 681 -8.17 59.62 -35.58
N ALA A 682 -7.96 60.61 -36.46
CA ALA A 682 -8.55 60.63 -37.80
C ALA A 682 -7.64 61.34 -38.82
N ALA A 683 -6.97 60.57 -39.69
CA ALA A 683 -6.12 61.10 -40.76
C ALA A 683 -5.82 60.05 -41.85
N THR A 684 -5.07 60.43 -42.89
CA THR A 684 -4.49 59.47 -43.83
C THR A 684 -3.23 58.83 -43.25
N TYR A 685 -3.23 57.50 -43.15
CA TYR A 685 -2.11 56.68 -42.69
C TYR A 685 -1.85 55.53 -43.68
N LYS A 686 -0.56 55.21 -43.90
CA LYS A 686 -0.12 54.06 -44.71
C LYS A 686 -0.37 52.75 -43.95
N GLU A 687 -0.12 52.76 -42.66
CA GLU A 687 -0.30 51.63 -41.75
C GLU A 687 -0.71 52.13 -40.37
N VAL A 688 -1.44 51.30 -39.63
CA VAL A 688 -1.81 51.48 -38.23
C VAL A 688 -1.71 50.09 -37.60
N THR A 689 -0.95 49.96 -36.52
CA THR A 689 -0.68 48.69 -35.83
C THR A 689 -0.99 48.89 -34.35
N ALA A 690 -1.79 48.02 -33.75
CA ALA A 690 -1.86 47.92 -32.29
C ALA A 690 -0.67 47.10 -31.81
N LEU A 691 0.27 47.73 -31.12
CA LEU A 691 1.42 47.03 -30.53
C LEU A 691 0.99 46.33 -29.23
N ASP A 692 0.08 46.98 -28.50
CA ASP A 692 -0.36 46.63 -27.16
C ASP A 692 -1.77 47.20 -26.94
N PRO A 693 -2.60 46.66 -26.02
CA PRO A 693 -3.86 47.29 -25.57
C PRO A 693 -3.78 48.80 -25.37
N ASP A 694 -2.66 49.34 -24.87
CA ASP A 694 -2.49 50.77 -24.63
C ASP A 694 -1.67 51.55 -25.67
N MET A 695 -1.29 50.94 -26.80
CA MET A 695 -0.29 51.54 -27.71
C MET A 695 -0.50 51.28 -29.20
N LEU A 696 -0.51 52.37 -29.98
CA LEU A 696 -0.65 52.39 -31.43
C LEU A 696 0.62 52.90 -32.13
N ARG A 697 1.10 52.14 -33.12
CA ARG A 697 2.07 52.59 -34.12
C ARG A 697 1.35 53.14 -35.34
N LEU A 698 1.69 54.35 -35.77
CA LEU A 698 1.14 54.99 -36.98
C LEU A 698 2.25 55.19 -38.01
N GLN A 699 2.05 54.72 -39.24
CA GLN A 699 3.00 54.96 -40.34
C GLN A 699 2.45 55.95 -41.37
N LYS A 700 3.27 56.95 -41.74
CA LYS A 700 3.10 57.77 -42.95
C LYS A 700 4.30 57.53 -43.87
N THR A 701 5.17 58.52 -44.04
CA THR A 701 6.56 58.30 -44.46
C THR A 701 7.33 57.72 -43.27
N ASN A 702 7.33 58.48 -42.17
CA ASN A 702 7.95 58.15 -40.89
C ASN A 702 6.93 57.47 -39.95
N ALA A 703 7.40 56.91 -38.85
CA ALA A 703 6.61 56.31 -37.77
C ALA A 703 6.32 57.32 -36.64
N ALA A 704 5.16 57.18 -36.00
CA ALA A 704 4.78 57.85 -34.76
C ALA A 704 4.21 56.83 -33.76
N LEU A 705 4.34 57.13 -32.47
CA LEU A 705 3.84 56.31 -31.37
C LEU A 705 2.79 57.08 -30.60
N VAL A 706 1.65 56.46 -30.32
CA VAL A 706 0.48 57.10 -29.70
C VAL A 706 -0.12 56.17 -28.64
N ASP A 707 -0.61 56.74 -27.54
CA ASP A 707 -1.32 55.98 -26.49
C ASP A 707 -2.78 55.64 -26.88
N SER A 708 -3.47 54.88 -26.02
CA SER A 708 -4.88 54.52 -26.18
C SER A 708 -5.87 55.70 -26.12
N LEU A 709 -5.42 56.90 -25.74
CA LEU A 709 -6.23 58.13 -25.69
C LEU A 709 -6.07 59.01 -26.94
N GLY A 710 -5.09 58.73 -27.78
CA GLY A 710 -4.73 59.52 -28.97
C GLY A 710 -3.61 60.54 -28.74
N VAL A 711 -2.90 60.49 -27.62
CA VAL A 711 -1.79 61.39 -27.30
C VAL A 711 -0.49 60.86 -27.91
N PHE A 712 0.20 61.72 -28.67
CA PHE A 712 1.48 61.40 -29.29
C PHE A 712 2.57 61.26 -28.22
N LEU A 713 3.07 60.04 -28.06
CA LEU A 713 4.24 59.70 -27.26
C LEU A 713 5.52 60.03 -28.02
N LEU A 714 5.52 59.81 -29.34
CA LEU A 714 6.56 60.21 -30.28
C LEU A 714 5.91 60.66 -31.60
N ASP A 715 6.32 61.83 -32.12
CA ASP A 715 5.88 62.36 -33.40
C ASP A 715 6.47 61.60 -34.61
N PHE A 716 6.00 61.95 -35.82
CA PHE A 716 6.42 61.40 -37.13
C PHE A 716 7.86 61.78 -37.53
N VAL A 717 8.84 61.49 -36.66
CA VAL A 717 10.26 61.87 -36.82
C VAL A 717 11.10 60.70 -37.32
N TYR A 718 10.86 59.49 -36.81
CA TYR A 718 11.75 58.34 -36.99
C TYR A 718 11.36 57.44 -38.16
N ASP A 719 12.32 56.76 -38.79
CA ASP A 719 12.08 55.87 -39.94
C ASP A 719 11.07 54.75 -39.63
N GLY A 720 11.20 54.14 -38.45
CA GLY A 720 10.38 52.99 -38.02
C GLY A 720 10.34 52.78 -36.51
N MET A 721 9.40 51.94 -36.08
CA MET A 721 9.26 51.48 -34.70
C MET A 721 8.92 49.98 -34.68
N GLY A 722 9.53 49.23 -33.76
CA GLY A 722 9.38 47.78 -33.64
C GLY A 722 8.08 47.32 -32.98
N SER A 723 8.05 46.05 -32.57
CA SER A 723 7.03 45.50 -31.67
C SER A 723 7.17 46.07 -30.25
N ASN A 724 6.16 45.85 -29.42
CA ASN A 724 6.26 46.03 -27.98
C ASN A 724 6.73 44.74 -27.32
N GLU A 725 7.79 44.82 -26.50
CA GLU A 725 8.27 43.71 -25.68
C GLU A 725 8.34 44.19 -24.22
N ASN A 726 7.42 43.72 -23.37
CA ASN A 726 7.32 44.12 -21.95
C ASN A 726 7.28 45.65 -21.72
N GLY A 727 6.60 46.38 -22.61
CA GLY A 727 6.51 47.85 -22.59
C GLY A 727 7.67 48.59 -23.27
N TYR A 728 8.67 47.87 -23.77
CA TYR A 728 9.80 48.44 -24.52
C TYR A 728 9.52 48.36 -26.02
N VAL A 729 9.43 49.52 -26.67
CA VAL A 729 9.31 49.65 -28.13
C VAL A 729 10.61 50.20 -28.68
N SER A 730 11.20 49.50 -29.65
CA SER A 730 12.41 49.96 -30.33
C SER A 730 12.11 51.07 -31.35
N ILE A 731 13.01 52.04 -31.43
CA ILE A 731 12.94 53.20 -32.33
C ILE A 731 14.08 53.08 -33.34
N LEU A 732 13.78 53.20 -34.64
CA LEU A 732 14.76 53.13 -35.73
C LEU A 732 14.88 54.48 -36.44
N ASP A 733 16.10 54.98 -36.58
CA ASP A 733 16.41 56.23 -37.30
C ASP A 733 17.81 56.15 -37.91
N ALA A 734 17.92 56.38 -39.22
CA ALA A 734 19.17 56.34 -39.99
C ALA A 734 20.02 55.06 -39.76
N GLY A 735 19.37 53.92 -39.53
CA GLY A 735 20.03 52.63 -39.25
C GLY A 735 20.60 52.50 -37.84
N LYS A 736 20.22 53.38 -36.90
CA LYS A 736 20.51 53.27 -35.46
C LYS A 736 19.25 52.95 -34.68
N VAL A 737 19.46 52.28 -33.54
CA VAL A 737 18.39 51.82 -32.66
C VAL A 737 18.39 52.60 -31.34
N GLY A 738 17.18 52.92 -30.88
CA GLY A 738 16.85 53.46 -29.57
C GLY A 738 15.68 52.71 -28.95
N VAL A 739 15.19 53.13 -27.78
CA VAL A 739 14.06 52.49 -27.11
C VAL A 739 13.20 53.50 -26.34
N ILE A 740 11.90 53.27 -26.29
CA ILE A 740 10.97 53.96 -25.41
C ILE A 740 10.21 52.94 -24.54
N ASN A 741 10.07 53.26 -23.26
CA ASN A 741 9.10 52.63 -22.36
C ASN A 741 8.41 53.75 -21.56
N PRO A 742 7.18 54.16 -21.94
CA PRO A 742 6.50 55.30 -21.34
C PRO A 742 6.23 55.11 -19.83
N ALA A 743 5.80 53.91 -19.44
CA ALA A 743 5.47 53.57 -18.06
C ALA A 743 6.70 53.70 -17.14
N LYS A 744 7.85 53.19 -17.57
CA LYS A 744 9.13 53.27 -16.81
C LYS A 744 9.86 54.61 -16.99
N ARG A 745 9.29 55.55 -17.76
CA ARG A 745 9.84 56.87 -18.12
C ARG A 745 11.20 56.80 -18.83
N ILE A 746 11.35 55.84 -19.74
CA ILE A 746 12.58 55.62 -20.51
C ILE A 746 12.35 56.16 -21.93
N LEU A 747 13.27 57.01 -22.39
CA LEU A 747 13.35 57.42 -23.79
C LEU A 747 14.83 57.59 -24.17
N ILE A 748 15.36 56.59 -24.87
CA ILE A 748 16.72 56.58 -25.42
C ILE A 748 16.60 56.79 -26.91
N LYS A 749 17.16 57.91 -27.39
CA LYS A 749 17.17 58.23 -28.83
C LYS A 749 18.07 57.25 -29.60
N PRO A 750 17.75 56.97 -30.87
CA PRO A 750 18.58 56.13 -31.74
C PRO A 750 20.07 56.49 -31.73
N ASN A 751 20.89 55.53 -31.30
CA ASN A 751 22.36 55.68 -31.23
C ASN A 751 23.11 54.34 -31.29
N TYR A 752 22.43 53.21 -31.07
CA TYR A 752 23.00 51.88 -30.88
C TYR A 752 22.89 51.01 -32.14
N THR A 753 23.66 49.92 -32.21
CA THR A 753 23.69 49.01 -33.38
C THR A 753 22.59 47.96 -33.38
N LYS A 754 22.09 47.57 -32.20
CA LYS A 754 20.98 46.63 -32.03
C LYS A 754 19.97 47.11 -30.97
N LEU A 755 18.93 46.31 -30.76
CA LEU A 755 17.90 46.49 -29.74
C LEU A 755 18.53 46.71 -28.35
N ILE A 756 17.87 47.55 -27.55
CA ILE A 756 18.25 47.82 -26.16
C ILE A 756 17.37 46.94 -25.29
N GLU A 757 17.98 46.10 -24.48
CA GLU A 757 17.33 45.07 -23.67
C GLU A 757 17.28 45.52 -22.19
N PRO A 758 16.20 45.26 -21.43
CA PRO A 758 16.19 45.55 -20.00
C PRO A 758 17.06 44.54 -19.23
N TYR A 759 17.90 45.05 -18.32
CA TYR A 759 18.63 44.22 -17.36
C TYR A 759 17.90 44.19 -16.01
N THR A 760 17.54 45.37 -15.51
CA THR A 760 16.64 45.55 -14.37
C THR A 760 15.64 46.66 -14.68
N ASP A 761 14.84 47.04 -13.69
CA ASP A 761 14.00 48.22 -13.77
C ASP A 761 14.77 49.55 -13.90
N THR A 762 16.09 49.57 -13.69
CA THR A 762 16.92 50.81 -13.75
C THR A 762 18.12 50.72 -14.70
N VAL A 763 18.59 49.51 -15.01
CA VAL A 763 19.73 49.21 -15.89
C VAL A 763 19.24 48.58 -17.19
N LEU A 764 19.84 48.97 -18.31
CA LEU A 764 19.56 48.44 -19.65
C LEU A 764 20.89 47.98 -20.27
N VAL A 765 20.83 46.96 -21.13
CA VAL A 765 21.92 46.52 -21.98
C VAL A 765 21.74 47.13 -23.36
N ALA A 766 22.78 47.78 -23.88
CA ALA A 766 22.79 48.33 -25.23
C ALA A 766 24.01 47.81 -26.00
N GLU A 767 23.96 47.81 -27.34
CA GLU A 767 25.06 47.35 -28.17
C GLU A 767 25.65 48.49 -29.02
N LYS A 768 26.98 48.62 -29.03
CA LYS A 768 27.71 49.60 -29.82
C LYS A 768 28.95 48.96 -30.43
N ALA A 769 29.08 49.05 -31.75
CA ALA A 769 30.19 48.45 -32.50
C ALA A 769 30.34 46.93 -32.26
N ASN A 770 29.20 46.23 -32.19
CA ASN A 770 29.02 44.79 -31.92
C ASN A 770 29.18 44.34 -30.46
N PHE A 771 29.69 45.19 -29.56
CA PHE A 771 29.84 44.87 -28.14
C PHE A 771 28.71 45.45 -27.29
N LYS A 772 28.28 44.69 -26.28
CA LYS A 772 27.29 45.05 -25.26
C LYS A 772 27.93 45.86 -24.13
N GLY A 773 27.12 46.71 -23.50
CA GLY A 773 27.48 47.50 -22.32
C GLY A 773 26.24 48.00 -21.57
N PHE A 774 26.41 48.32 -20.29
CA PHE A 774 25.32 48.77 -19.42
C PHE A 774 25.10 50.28 -19.51
N ILE A 775 23.84 50.69 -19.56
CA ILE A 775 23.39 52.09 -19.51
C ILE A 775 22.21 52.24 -18.53
N ASN A 776 22.02 53.44 -17.99
CA ASN A 776 20.83 53.75 -17.19
C ASN A 776 19.68 54.33 -18.02
N LYS A 777 18.51 54.53 -17.39
CA LYS A 777 17.30 55.15 -18.01
C LYS A 777 17.54 56.48 -18.73
N GLN A 778 18.57 57.25 -18.35
CA GLN A 778 18.92 58.55 -18.93
C GLN A 778 20.00 58.46 -20.02
N ASN A 779 20.27 57.24 -20.52
CA ASN A 779 21.34 56.96 -21.48
C ASN A 779 22.76 57.29 -20.97
N LYS A 780 22.96 57.33 -19.64
CA LYS A 780 24.31 57.42 -19.05
C LYS A 780 24.92 56.03 -19.07
N GLN A 781 26.13 55.93 -19.63
CA GLN A 781 26.97 54.74 -19.57
C GLN A 781 27.31 54.36 -18.12
N LEU A 782 27.22 53.06 -17.82
CA LEU A 782 27.53 52.44 -16.53
C LEU A 782 28.74 51.49 -16.60
N SER A 783 29.00 50.90 -17.77
CA SER A 783 30.20 50.11 -18.04
C SER A 783 30.80 50.47 -19.40
N GLY A 784 32.00 49.98 -19.70
CA GLY A 784 32.49 49.81 -21.07
C GLY A 784 31.51 49.09 -22.02
N PHE A 785 31.77 49.22 -23.33
CA PHE A 785 31.05 48.49 -24.39
C PHE A 785 32.01 47.46 -24.98
N ASP A 786 32.30 46.44 -24.17
CA ASP A 786 33.40 45.51 -24.40
C ASP A 786 32.96 44.05 -24.16
N PHE A 787 31.67 43.79 -23.90
CA PHE A 787 31.13 42.45 -23.65
C PHE A 787 30.51 41.84 -24.91
N ASP A 788 30.80 40.59 -25.22
CA ASP A 788 30.12 39.83 -26.28
C ASP A 788 28.73 39.34 -25.84
N GLU A 789 28.61 38.94 -24.59
CA GLU A 789 27.37 38.40 -24.00
C GLU A 789 27.11 38.97 -22.61
N VAL A 790 25.83 39.05 -22.23
CA VAL A 790 25.36 39.49 -20.91
C VAL A 790 24.18 38.60 -20.52
N ARG A 791 24.23 38.04 -19.32
CA ARG A 791 23.19 37.22 -18.69
C ARG A 791 22.83 37.77 -17.31
N TYR A 792 21.56 37.63 -16.93
CA TYR A 792 21.07 38.07 -15.64
C TYR A 792 21.61 37.20 -14.50
N TRP A 793 22.14 37.81 -13.45
CA TRP A 793 22.55 37.13 -12.21
C TRP A 793 21.76 37.63 -11.01
N ASN A 794 21.87 38.92 -10.69
CA ASN A 794 20.97 39.65 -9.78
C ASN A 794 20.91 41.14 -10.17
N ASP A 795 20.25 41.98 -9.36
CA ASP A 795 20.10 43.42 -9.66
C ASP A 795 21.42 44.23 -9.68
N THR A 796 22.51 43.68 -9.15
CA THR A 796 23.81 44.37 -8.95
C THR A 796 24.98 43.70 -9.67
N LEU A 797 24.91 42.38 -9.87
CA LEU A 797 25.89 41.56 -10.56
C LEU A 797 25.29 41.04 -11.87
N ALA A 798 26.09 40.99 -12.92
CA ALA A 798 25.77 40.32 -14.18
C ALA A 798 26.84 39.28 -14.52
N MET A 799 26.42 38.21 -15.18
CA MET A 799 27.37 37.29 -15.81
C MET A 799 27.61 37.78 -17.24
N VAL A 800 28.81 38.26 -17.54
CA VAL A 800 29.19 38.82 -18.85
C VAL A 800 30.27 37.97 -19.50
N ARG A 801 30.37 37.99 -20.83
CA ARG A 801 31.45 37.31 -21.57
C ARG A 801 32.29 38.32 -22.35
N ILE A 802 33.60 38.17 -22.32
CA ILE A 802 34.57 38.90 -23.13
C ILE A 802 35.44 37.87 -23.84
N GLU A 803 35.45 37.89 -25.17
CA GLU A 803 36.06 36.85 -26.00
C GLU A 803 35.55 35.45 -25.58
N ASP A 804 36.41 34.60 -25.03
CA ASP A 804 36.07 33.25 -24.58
C ASP A 804 35.94 33.12 -23.04
N GLU A 805 36.05 34.23 -22.28
CA GLU A 805 35.98 34.25 -20.81
C GLU A 805 34.67 34.85 -20.27
N TRP A 806 34.04 34.12 -19.35
CA TRP A 806 32.96 34.58 -18.46
C TRP A 806 33.51 35.32 -17.24
N ILE A 807 32.81 36.38 -16.85
CA ILE A 807 33.14 37.27 -15.74
C ILE A 807 31.86 37.56 -14.95
N LEU A 808 31.91 37.37 -13.63
CA LEU A 808 30.87 37.87 -12.72
C LEU A 808 31.16 39.35 -12.46
N HIS A 809 30.47 40.25 -13.17
CA HIS A 809 30.74 41.69 -13.20
C HIS A 809 29.78 42.47 -12.29
N ASN A 810 30.33 43.36 -11.45
CA ASN A 810 29.54 44.29 -10.65
C ASN A 810 29.22 45.57 -11.43
N ILE A 811 27.95 45.73 -11.80
CA ILE A 811 27.46 46.80 -12.69
C ILE A 811 27.59 48.19 -12.05
N GLY A 812 27.46 48.27 -10.71
CA GLY A 812 27.47 49.54 -9.98
C GLY A 812 28.87 50.05 -9.67
N LEU A 813 29.84 49.14 -9.54
CA LEU A 813 31.25 49.43 -9.22
C LEU A 813 32.17 49.43 -10.45
N GLU A 814 31.70 48.90 -11.59
CA GLU A 814 32.48 48.71 -12.82
C GLU A 814 33.73 47.83 -12.59
N THR A 815 33.57 46.73 -11.85
CA THR A 815 34.65 45.80 -11.47
C THR A 815 34.24 44.34 -11.67
N ALA A 816 35.19 43.49 -12.08
CA ALA A 816 35.04 42.04 -11.97
C ALA A 816 35.02 41.63 -10.48
N GLN A 817 34.04 40.81 -10.10
CA GLN A 817 34.00 40.12 -8.81
C GLN A 817 34.64 38.73 -8.91
N TYR A 818 34.56 38.09 -10.08
CA TYR A 818 35.28 36.87 -10.43
C TYR A 818 35.51 36.84 -11.96
N GLU A 819 36.67 36.39 -12.41
CA GLU A 819 37.15 36.40 -13.81
C GLU A 819 37.90 35.10 -14.16
N GLY A 820 38.24 34.87 -15.43
CA GLY A 820 38.97 33.65 -15.86
C GLY A 820 38.13 32.38 -15.96
N MET A 821 36.79 32.48 -16.03
CA MET A 821 35.91 31.31 -16.24
C MET A 821 35.77 31.02 -17.74
N LEU A 822 36.09 29.81 -18.18
CA LEU A 822 35.76 29.33 -19.53
C LEU A 822 34.30 28.87 -19.62
N ASP A 823 33.78 28.28 -18.53
CA ASP A 823 32.39 27.84 -18.41
C ASP A 823 31.93 27.82 -16.94
N TYR A 824 30.61 27.81 -16.70
CA TYR A 824 30.04 27.72 -15.36
C TYR A 824 28.68 27.00 -15.34
N THR A 825 28.38 26.30 -14.25
CA THR A 825 27.08 25.66 -13.99
C THR A 825 26.61 25.97 -12.57
N LEU A 826 25.35 26.36 -12.38
CA LEU A 826 24.77 26.60 -11.06
C LEU A 826 24.55 25.26 -10.33
N THR A 827 25.07 25.14 -9.11
CA THR A 827 24.90 23.96 -8.24
C THR A 827 23.94 24.22 -7.08
N LYS A 828 23.61 25.49 -6.82
CA LYS A 828 22.61 25.96 -5.85
C LYS A 828 22.19 27.36 -6.26
N ALA A 829 20.88 27.63 -6.33
CA ALA A 829 20.38 28.93 -6.70
C ALA A 829 19.14 29.31 -5.86
N ASN A 830 19.34 30.16 -4.85
CA ASN A 830 18.24 30.79 -4.13
C ASN A 830 18.46 32.31 -4.01
N ASP A 831 17.49 33.03 -3.45
CA ASP A 831 17.49 34.50 -3.36
C ASP A 831 18.59 35.08 -2.46
N THR A 832 19.23 34.25 -1.64
CA THR A 832 20.26 34.66 -0.67
C THR A 832 21.68 34.26 -1.06
N GLU A 833 21.86 33.19 -1.84
CA GLU A 833 23.16 32.70 -2.30
C GLU A 833 23.00 31.93 -3.62
N LYS A 834 23.92 32.18 -4.56
CA LYS A 834 24.13 31.36 -5.75
C LYS A 834 25.53 30.75 -5.71
N VAL A 835 25.59 29.42 -5.82
CA VAL A 835 26.84 28.66 -5.88
C VAL A 835 26.97 28.05 -7.27
N MET A 836 28.15 28.15 -7.86
CA MET A 836 28.47 27.64 -9.19
C MET A 836 29.72 26.78 -9.19
N LEU A 837 29.66 25.70 -9.96
CA LEU A 837 30.81 25.00 -10.51
C LEU A 837 31.40 25.88 -11.60
N VAL A 838 32.64 26.31 -11.43
CA VAL A 838 33.38 27.12 -12.42
C VAL A 838 34.43 26.24 -13.09
N THR A 839 34.61 26.40 -14.40
CA THR A 839 35.69 25.76 -15.17
C THR A 839 36.62 26.86 -15.69
N THR A 840 37.93 26.69 -15.50
CA THR A 840 38.99 27.64 -15.91
C THR A 840 40.06 26.90 -16.71
N GLU A 841 41.06 27.61 -17.27
CA GLU A 841 42.23 26.97 -17.89
C GLU A 841 43.00 26.02 -16.94
N ASN A 842 42.92 26.23 -15.63
CA ASN A 842 43.61 25.43 -14.61
C ASN A 842 42.78 24.23 -14.10
N GLY A 843 41.51 24.14 -14.50
CA GLY A 843 40.55 23.13 -14.02
C GLY A 843 39.28 23.72 -13.41
N GLN A 844 38.52 22.86 -12.77
CA GLN A 844 37.24 23.09 -12.11
C GLN A 844 37.38 23.46 -10.64
N GLY A 845 36.49 24.34 -10.17
CA GLY A 845 36.38 24.84 -8.79
C GLY A 845 34.94 25.14 -8.40
N ILE A 846 34.71 25.55 -7.15
CA ILE A 846 33.39 25.95 -6.64
C ILE A 846 33.46 27.38 -6.11
N TYR A 847 32.55 28.24 -6.57
CA TYR A 847 32.45 29.65 -6.18
C TYR A 847 31.04 30.01 -5.72
N SER A 848 30.93 30.83 -4.68
CA SER A 848 29.67 31.41 -4.16
C SER A 848 29.70 32.93 -4.32
N ASP A 849 28.62 33.52 -4.82
CA ASP A 849 28.52 34.97 -4.98
C ASP A 849 28.49 35.76 -3.65
N VAL A 850 28.28 35.06 -2.53
CA VAL A 850 28.34 35.60 -1.15
C VAL A 850 29.63 35.20 -0.42
N ARG A 851 30.06 33.94 -0.51
CA ARG A 851 31.21 33.41 0.25
C ARG A 851 32.55 33.53 -0.48
N GLY A 852 32.53 33.79 -1.80
CA GLY A 852 33.71 33.79 -2.65
C GLY A 852 34.10 32.38 -3.09
N GLU A 853 35.39 32.17 -3.31
CA GLU A 853 35.94 30.85 -3.65
C GLU A 853 35.77 29.86 -2.48
N ILE A 854 35.12 28.72 -2.76
CA ILE A 854 34.93 27.61 -1.82
C ILE A 854 35.96 26.51 -2.13
N ILE A 855 36.17 26.22 -3.42
CA ILE A 855 37.18 25.27 -3.89
C ILE A 855 37.93 25.92 -5.06
N GLU A 856 39.24 26.11 -4.90
CA GLU A 856 40.16 26.66 -5.90
C GLU A 856 40.06 25.87 -7.23
N PRO A 857 39.99 26.53 -8.40
CA PRO A 857 39.74 25.90 -9.70
C PRO A 857 40.96 25.16 -10.27
N THR A 858 41.37 24.09 -9.59
CA THR A 858 42.59 23.31 -9.90
C THR A 858 42.35 21.81 -10.03
N TYR A 859 41.10 21.36 -10.10
CA TYR A 859 40.72 19.95 -10.19
C TYR A 859 40.25 19.62 -11.60
N ASP A 860 40.59 18.46 -12.14
CA ASP A 860 40.17 18.08 -13.50
C ASP A 860 38.64 17.88 -13.59
N VAL A 861 38.04 17.38 -12.51
CA VAL A 861 36.57 17.18 -12.39
C VAL A 861 36.11 17.49 -10.96
N ILE A 862 34.98 18.17 -10.81
CA ILE A 862 34.21 18.23 -9.56
C ILE A 862 32.77 17.78 -9.81
N LYS A 863 32.25 16.91 -8.93
CA LYS A 863 30.84 16.51 -8.86
C LYS A 863 30.23 16.94 -7.53
N VAL A 864 28.94 17.24 -7.53
CA VAL A 864 28.15 17.53 -6.32
C VAL A 864 27.41 16.25 -5.94
N LEU A 865 27.71 15.67 -4.79
CA LEU A 865 27.09 14.43 -4.30
C LEU A 865 26.26 14.64 -3.01
N GLY A 866 26.12 15.88 -2.56
CA GLY A 866 25.27 16.25 -1.41
C GLY A 866 23.91 16.79 -1.82
N THR A 867 23.15 17.25 -0.83
CA THR A 867 21.86 17.93 -1.05
C THR A 867 22.05 19.45 -1.18
N GLU A 868 20.99 20.20 -1.54
CA GLU A 868 21.02 21.66 -1.51
C GLU A 868 21.22 22.24 -0.10
N ALA A 869 20.76 21.52 0.93
CA ALA A 869 20.88 21.90 2.34
C ALA A 869 22.26 21.54 2.92
N GLU A 870 22.74 20.33 2.63
CA GLU A 870 24.06 19.82 3.04
C GLU A 870 24.84 19.37 1.79
N SER A 871 25.57 20.31 1.19
CA SER A 871 26.38 20.04 0.00
C SER A 871 27.68 19.30 0.35
N LEU A 872 28.08 18.39 -0.53
CA LEU A 872 29.33 17.64 -0.46
C LEU A 872 29.88 17.53 -1.88
N TYR A 873 31.18 17.82 -2.05
CA TYR A 873 31.84 17.84 -3.36
C TYR A 873 32.87 16.73 -3.49
N PHE A 874 32.81 16.01 -4.61
CA PHE A 874 33.77 14.99 -5.03
C PHE A 874 34.67 15.61 -6.09
N ALA A 875 35.91 15.94 -5.73
CA ALA A 875 36.89 16.56 -6.61
C ALA A 875 37.98 15.57 -7.00
N VAL A 876 38.38 15.57 -8.27
CA VAL A 876 39.37 14.65 -8.85
C VAL A 876 40.53 15.45 -9.41
N LYS A 877 41.75 15.05 -9.09
CA LYS A 877 42.97 15.53 -9.74
C LYS A 877 43.76 14.38 -10.35
N ILE A 878 44.00 14.45 -11.65
CA ILE A 878 44.64 13.39 -12.45
C ILE A 878 46.14 13.65 -12.50
N VAL A 879 46.93 12.60 -12.26
CA VAL A 879 48.39 12.62 -12.41
C VAL A 879 48.74 11.67 -13.55
N GLU A 880 48.72 12.21 -14.78
CA GLU A 880 48.83 11.43 -16.02
C GLU A 880 50.10 10.58 -16.07
N GLU A 881 51.25 11.11 -15.61
CA GLU A 881 52.54 10.41 -15.68
C GLU A 881 52.62 9.16 -14.79
N ALA A 882 51.73 9.08 -13.79
CA ALA A 882 51.62 7.95 -12.87
C ALA A 882 50.37 7.10 -13.11
N ASN A 883 49.42 7.56 -13.95
CA ASN A 883 48.07 7.02 -14.08
C ASN A 883 47.33 6.90 -12.72
N ILE A 884 47.48 7.94 -11.88
CA ILE A 884 46.89 8.02 -10.53
C ILE A 884 45.81 9.11 -10.50
N TYR A 885 44.67 8.78 -9.90
CA TYR A 885 43.54 9.67 -9.68
C TYR A 885 43.49 10.03 -8.19
N VAL A 886 43.76 11.30 -7.86
CA VAL A 886 43.71 11.82 -6.49
C VAL A 886 42.31 12.40 -6.26
N ILE A 887 41.51 11.72 -5.46
CA ILE A 887 40.15 12.14 -5.11
C ILE A 887 40.18 12.86 -3.76
N ILE A 888 39.54 14.03 -3.68
CA ILE A 888 39.35 14.81 -2.46
C ILE A 888 37.86 15.05 -2.26
N TYR A 889 37.37 14.73 -1.06
CA TYR A 889 36.01 15.03 -0.65
C TYR A 889 36.00 16.32 0.17
N PHE A 890 35.08 17.22 -0.14
CA PHE A 890 34.91 18.50 0.54
C PHE A 890 33.50 18.65 1.11
N ASP A 891 33.38 19.32 2.26
CA ASP A 891 32.09 19.80 2.75
C ASP A 891 31.59 21.01 1.94
N GLY A 892 30.36 21.45 2.21
CA GLY A 892 29.74 22.62 1.60
C GLY A 892 30.46 23.96 1.86
N ASN A 893 31.52 23.98 2.69
CA ASN A 893 32.36 25.14 3.00
C ASN A 893 33.78 25.04 2.42
N GLY A 894 34.11 23.98 1.68
CA GLY A 894 35.45 23.79 1.11
C GLY A 894 36.47 23.21 2.09
N ASN A 895 36.04 22.68 3.24
CA ASN A 895 36.91 21.94 4.14
C ASN A 895 37.16 20.54 3.58
N LYS A 896 38.43 20.12 3.49
CA LYS A 896 38.81 18.77 3.07
C LYS A 896 38.41 17.77 4.15
N LEU A 897 37.49 16.86 3.80
CA LEU A 897 37.06 15.76 4.66
C LEU A 897 38.11 14.64 4.66
N PHE A 898 38.50 14.17 3.48
CA PHE A 898 39.60 13.22 3.28
C PHE A 898 40.12 13.24 1.85
N THR A 899 41.21 12.50 1.62
CA THR A 899 41.86 12.34 0.30
C THR A 899 42.24 10.88 0.11
N GLN A 900 42.07 10.37 -1.11
CA GLN A 900 42.49 9.02 -1.50
C GLN A 900 43.13 9.05 -2.89
N SER A 901 44.10 8.17 -3.12
CA SER A 901 44.75 8.01 -4.42
C SER A 901 44.38 6.63 -4.97
N LEU A 902 43.73 6.60 -6.13
CA LEU A 902 43.28 5.40 -6.81
C LEU A 902 44.08 5.19 -8.11
N SER A 903 44.26 3.93 -8.50
CA SER A 903 44.61 3.60 -9.88
C SER A 903 43.43 3.85 -10.83
N GLN A 904 43.68 3.89 -12.13
CA GLN A 904 42.65 4.10 -13.15
C GLN A 904 41.47 3.12 -13.03
N ASP A 905 41.75 1.82 -12.87
CA ASP A 905 40.72 0.78 -12.76
C ASP A 905 39.86 0.96 -11.49
N GLU A 906 40.47 1.42 -10.39
CA GLU A 906 39.78 1.71 -9.12
C GLU A 906 38.99 3.03 -9.19
N TYR A 907 39.48 4.04 -9.91
CA TYR A 907 38.75 5.28 -10.15
C TYR A 907 37.42 5.01 -10.88
N PHE A 908 37.44 4.20 -11.94
CA PHE A 908 36.23 3.85 -12.69
C PHE A 908 35.21 2.99 -11.91
N GLN A 909 35.55 2.48 -10.71
CA GLN A 909 34.57 1.89 -9.79
C GLN A 909 33.73 2.94 -9.04
N ILE A 910 34.26 4.15 -8.85
CA ILE A 910 33.61 5.22 -8.06
C ILE A 910 33.29 6.48 -8.87
N ALA A 911 33.79 6.59 -10.10
CA ALA A 911 33.47 7.68 -10.99
C ALA A 911 32.01 7.58 -11.48
N CYS A 912 31.25 8.68 -11.33
CA CYS A 912 30.00 8.87 -12.05
C CYS A 912 30.29 8.96 -13.57
N PRO A 913 29.77 8.04 -14.41
CA PRO A 913 29.96 8.08 -15.86
C PRO A 913 29.42 9.38 -16.48
N SER A 914 30.10 9.84 -17.54
CA SER A 914 29.77 11.05 -18.32
C SER A 914 28.77 10.79 -19.44
#